data_AF-A0AAW0S8W7-F1
#
_entry.id   AF-A0AAW0S8W7-F1
#
_cell.length_a   1.000
_cell.length_b   1.000
_cell.length_c   1.000
_cell.angle_alpha   90.00
_cell.angle_beta   90.00
_cell.angle_gamma   90.00
#
_symmetry.space_group_name_H-M   'P 1'
#
loop_
_entity.id
_entity.type
_entity.pdbx_description
1 polymer ?
#
loop_
_entity_poly.entity_id
_entity_poly.type
_entity_poly.pdbx_seq_one_letter_code
_entity_poly.pdbx_strand_id
1 'polypeptide(L)'
;MFLAKILALAGLGVAATVPTSNVKGKAFDRFVVIYFENQNYEKAIGDPNFKWLAKKGITLSNYFAASHPSQPNYMASIAGDYFGLDDDRVIDSPAEVATVIDLLESKDISWAHYQEDMPYTGFEGGSYKNSRGRNDYVRKHNPGIMHKSVTDSYERLGRIKNMSHIDTSRSEFHKDLKKNTLPQWMFITPNMTSDGHDSSVTTAGQWCRFFLEPLLTNSNFMQNTLVLVTWDESESYSRRNNILGILVGDAVPQQLVGTTDSSFYNHYSEISTVSANWDLPTLGRWDVGANVYKSVADKTGDKIRTWDNDQEFESYYWNDCYGGYLNSESTDKPIPKPNLSLDQNSFNGRRILQSVKDTWANSDAPTYYTDSLKVSDSQHPPKGFANIGLPISGKKFLLFLLLHVTILSTRCMMPDLSQDLIPIVDLDASAPTEQATQLCKAFREVGFAYIKNHGIPEEKIKEAFSWSRKFFDLPQSEKDKAPHPAEGWYHRGYSSIGREKVSQNLFDKDGLAQHRKVPDQKESFELGRENDDVMSNIWPPAAALPGFREFFVDFYNLCNGLEDKLLAAVAVGLGLSADYFDACHRGRDNQLRLLHYPPFAAELLESGQADCIGAHSDFGTMTLLFQDDVGGLEIEDQGGTESEGGGRFRPVPCVPGTIVVNIGDMLMRWTNDELRSTIHRVRTPAEVHVDPGTGVRMTRRRYSMPFFICADPSTVVDCVPTCHGRDRSKRYEPVTAEEYFTMRMNALY
;
A
#
# COMPACT_ATOMS: atom_id res chain seq x y z
N MET A 1 6.43 26.19 22.91
CA MET A 1 6.32 25.10 21.91
C MET A 1 6.44 23.71 22.55
N PHE A 2 7.37 23.46 23.49
CA PHE A 2 7.54 22.15 24.14
C PHE A 2 6.38 21.73 25.07
N LEU A 3 5.79 22.67 25.82
CA LEU A 3 4.69 22.36 26.76
C LEU A 3 3.36 22.00 26.07
N ALA A 4 3.13 22.48 24.85
CA ALA A 4 1.93 22.18 24.07
C ALA A 4 1.98 20.77 23.45
N LYS A 5 3.18 20.28 23.08
CA LYS A 5 3.38 18.90 22.63
C LYS A 5 3.14 17.86 23.74
N ILE A 6 3.37 18.24 25.00
CA ILE A 6 3.13 17.36 26.17
C ILE A 6 1.61 17.21 26.45
N LEU A 7 0.79 18.23 26.18
CA LEU A 7 -0.66 18.16 26.39
C LEU A 7 -1.37 17.25 25.36
N ALA A 8 -0.85 17.14 24.13
CA ALA A 8 -1.38 16.21 23.13
C ALA A 8 -1.12 14.73 23.49
N LEU A 9 0.00 14.43 24.14
CA LEU A 9 0.34 13.08 24.64
C LEU A 9 -0.46 12.66 25.89
N ALA A 10 -1.22 13.58 26.50
CA ALA A 10 -1.97 13.34 27.74
C ALA A 10 -3.47 13.08 27.56
N GLY A 11 -3.99 13.03 26.32
CA GLY A 11 -5.43 12.79 26.07
C GLY A 11 -6.38 13.87 26.64
N LEU A 12 -5.84 14.99 27.13
CA LEU A 12 -6.61 16.15 27.56
C LEU A 12 -6.93 16.99 26.32
N GLY A 13 -7.91 16.53 25.56
CA GLY A 13 -8.51 17.30 24.49
C GLY A 13 -9.14 18.56 25.04
N VAL A 14 -8.47 19.70 24.90
CA VAL A 14 -9.19 20.95 24.76
C VAL A 14 -9.87 20.84 23.40
N ALA A 15 -11.14 20.42 23.40
CA ALA A 15 -11.97 20.48 22.22
C ALA A 15 -11.97 21.94 21.75
N ALA A 16 -11.15 22.27 20.75
CA ALA A 16 -11.27 23.52 20.04
C ALA A 16 -12.69 23.53 19.49
N THR A 17 -13.54 24.39 20.05
CA THR A 17 -14.88 24.63 19.51
C THR A 17 -14.69 25.16 18.10
N VAL A 18 -14.91 24.31 17.09
CA VAL A 18 -14.85 24.72 15.69
C VAL A 18 -15.97 25.74 15.48
N PRO A 19 -15.66 27.00 15.12
CA PRO A 19 -16.69 28.00 14.90
C PRO A 19 -17.54 27.57 13.71
N THR A 20 -18.85 27.47 13.91
CA THR A 20 -19.81 27.39 12.80
C THR A 20 -20.01 28.78 12.26
N SER A 21 -19.79 28.96 10.96
CA SER A 21 -20.06 30.21 10.27
C SER A 21 -21.47 30.21 9.68
N ASN A 22 -21.99 31.41 9.39
CA ASN A 22 -23.30 31.60 8.74
C ASN A 22 -23.20 32.63 7.62
N VAL A 23 -22.20 32.45 6.74
CA VAL A 23 -21.93 33.33 5.60
C VAL A 23 -22.88 32.96 4.46
N LYS A 24 -23.87 33.81 4.20
CA LYS A 24 -24.84 33.58 3.11
C LYS A 24 -24.11 33.50 1.76
N GLY A 25 -24.35 32.43 1.01
CA GLY A 25 -23.87 32.32 -0.37
C GLY A 25 -24.91 32.74 -1.39
N LYS A 26 -24.47 32.94 -2.63
CA LYS A 26 -25.34 33.39 -3.74
C LYS A 26 -26.24 32.28 -4.27
N ALA A 27 -25.73 31.06 -4.35
CA ALA A 27 -26.44 29.88 -4.83
C ALA A 27 -26.74 28.88 -3.71
N PHE A 28 -25.76 28.61 -2.84
CA PHE A 28 -25.87 27.69 -1.71
C PHE A 28 -25.25 28.32 -0.44
N ASP A 29 -25.68 27.89 0.74
CA ASP A 29 -25.07 28.28 2.02
C ASP A 29 -24.15 27.21 2.58
N ARG A 30 -24.20 25.99 2.03
CA ARG A 30 -23.29 24.90 2.40
C ARG A 30 -22.89 24.11 1.15
N PHE A 31 -21.63 23.75 1.05
CA PHE A 31 -21.08 22.90 0.01
C PHE A 31 -20.43 21.66 0.60
N VAL A 32 -20.78 20.50 0.06
CA VAL A 32 -20.26 19.20 0.49
C VAL A 32 -19.67 18.50 -0.70
N VAL A 33 -18.42 18.10 -0.60
CA VAL A 33 -17.72 17.32 -1.62
C VAL A 33 -17.54 15.91 -1.10
N ILE A 34 -17.90 14.91 -1.91
CA ILE A 34 -17.69 13.50 -1.62
C ILE A 34 -16.93 12.88 -2.78
N TYR A 35 -15.72 12.38 -2.50
CA TYR A 35 -14.87 11.69 -3.48
C TYR A 35 -14.92 10.18 -3.25
N PHE A 36 -14.99 9.42 -4.34
CA PHE A 36 -14.80 7.97 -4.42
C PHE A 36 -13.54 7.65 -5.25
N GLU A 37 -13.05 6.40 -5.25
CA GLU A 37 -11.79 6.01 -5.91
C GLU A 37 -12.04 5.22 -7.22
N ASN A 38 -11.34 5.62 -8.29
CA ASN A 38 -11.08 4.94 -9.57
C ASN A 38 -12.28 4.31 -10.29
N GLN A 39 -13.13 5.12 -10.92
CA GLN A 39 -14.24 4.58 -11.70
C GLN A 39 -14.57 5.31 -13.00
N ASN A 40 -14.55 4.55 -14.10
CA ASN A 40 -15.06 5.00 -15.41
C ASN A 40 -16.48 5.56 -15.31
N TYR A 41 -16.74 6.70 -15.97
CA TYR A 41 -18.04 7.36 -16.01
C TYR A 41 -19.20 6.38 -16.28
N GLU A 42 -19.11 5.55 -17.33
CA GLU A 42 -20.20 4.64 -17.73
C GLU A 42 -20.50 3.58 -16.67
N LYS A 43 -19.47 3.12 -15.94
CA LYS A 43 -19.63 2.14 -14.87
C LYS A 43 -20.26 2.80 -13.64
N ALA A 44 -19.81 3.99 -13.27
CA ALA A 44 -20.38 4.78 -12.17
C ALA A 44 -21.85 5.15 -12.42
N ILE A 45 -22.17 5.78 -13.56
CA ILE A 45 -23.56 6.15 -13.89
C ILE A 45 -24.43 4.94 -14.23
N GLY A 46 -23.80 3.78 -14.47
CA GLY A 46 -24.45 2.49 -14.68
C GLY A 46 -25.02 1.87 -13.41
N ASP A 47 -24.42 2.15 -12.26
CA ASP A 47 -24.80 1.58 -10.96
C ASP A 47 -26.19 2.05 -10.50
N PRO A 48 -27.04 1.15 -9.95
CA PRO A 48 -28.39 1.52 -9.51
C PRO A 48 -28.45 2.63 -8.44
N ASN A 49 -27.47 2.74 -7.55
CA ASN A 49 -27.46 3.74 -6.48
C ASN A 49 -27.08 5.12 -7.01
N PHE A 50 -26.04 5.21 -7.84
CA PHE A 50 -25.68 6.47 -8.49
C PHE A 50 -26.75 6.91 -9.51
N LYS A 51 -27.41 5.98 -10.22
CA LYS A 51 -28.61 6.30 -11.03
C LYS A 51 -29.75 6.86 -10.20
N TRP A 52 -29.96 6.34 -8.99
CA TRP A 52 -30.96 6.88 -8.08
C TRP A 52 -30.60 8.29 -7.64
N LEU A 53 -29.31 8.55 -7.37
CA LEU A 53 -28.81 9.87 -6.99
C LEU A 53 -28.92 10.88 -8.14
N ALA A 54 -28.59 10.47 -9.37
CA ALA A 54 -28.72 11.27 -10.59
C ALA A 54 -30.16 11.75 -10.84
N LYS A 55 -31.17 10.93 -10.51
CA LYS A 55 -32.59 11.32 -10.57
C LYS A 55 -32.98 12.40 -9.56
N LYS A 56 -32.13 12.70 -8.58
CA LYS A 56 -32.35 13.70 -7.53
C LYS A 56 -31.53 14.97 -7.72
N GLY A 57 -30.78 15.08 -8.81
CA GLY A 57 -29.83 16.17 -9.01
C GLY A 57 -29.51 16.45 -10.47
N ILE A 58 -28.38 17.09 -10.70
CA ILE A 58 -27.85 17.38 -12.03
C ILE A 58 -26.66 16.44 -12.26
N THR A 59 -26.71 15.66 -13.33
CA THR A 59 -25.57 14.83 -13.74
C THR A 59 -24.59 15.69 -14.53
N LEU A 60 -23.32 15.69 -14.15
CA LEU A 60 -22.23 16.36 -14.86
C LEU A 60 -21.57 15.34 -15.79
N SER A 61 -21.92 15.36 -17.08
CA SER A 61 -21.49 14.31 -18.02
C SER A 61 -20.12 14.55 -18.65
N ASN A 62 -19.57 15.77 -18.51
CA ASN A 62 -18.33 16.20 -19.12
C ASN A 62 -17.32 16.66 -18.05
N TYR A 63 -17.18 15.84 -17.00
CA TYR A 63 -16.30 16.06 -15.86
C TYR A 63 -15.03 15.20 -16.00
N PHE A 64 -13.85 15.79 -15.82
CA PHE A 64 -12.57 15.10 -15.92
C PHE A 64 -11.75 15.22 -14.65
N ALA A 65 -11.06 14.14 -14.32
CA ALA A 65 -10.04 14.15 -13.30
C ALA A 65 -8.78 14.92 -13.75
N ALA A 66 -7.89 15.21 -12.81
CA ALA A 66 -6.68 16.00 -13.07
C ALA A 66 -5.52 15.16 -13.61
N SER A 67 -5.36 13.93 -13.12
CA SER A 67 -4.32 12.99 -13.58
C SER A 67 -4.53 11.58 -13.04
N HIS A 68 -3.51 10.71 -13.21
CA HIS A 68 -3.26 9.51 -12.43
C HIS A 68 -1.88 9.58 -11.76
N PRO A 69 -1.68 8.92 -10.60
CA PRO A 69 -2.64 8.14 -9.79
C PRO A 69 -3.54 9.03 -8.90
N SER A 70 -4.26 8.41 -7.94
CA SER A 70 -5.25 9.03 -7.05
C SER A 70 -4.77 10.29 -6.32
N GLN A 71 -3.63 10.25 -5.62
CA GLN A 71 -3.21 11.34 -4.73
C GLN A 71 -3.08 12.72 -5.41
N PRO A 72 -2.55 12.84 -6.65
CA PRO A 72 -2.61 14.06 -7.46
C PRO A 72 -4.00 14.70 -7.55
N ASN A 73 -5.07 13.92 -7.65
CA ASN A 73 -6.43 14.45 -7.80
C ASN A 73 -6.93 15.12 -6.52
N TYR A 74 -6.62 14.55 -5.35
CA TYR A 74 -6.90 15.17 -4.05
C TYR A 74 -6.08 16.46 -3.85
N MET A 75 -4.82 16.49 -4.29
CA MET A 75 -4.03 17.73 -4.25
C MET A 75 -4.60 18.80 -5.19
N ALA A 76 -4.99 18.41 -6.41
CA ALA A 76 -5.56 19.31 -7.40
C ALA A 76 -6.86 19.98 -6.91
N SER A 77 -7.74 19.23 -6.23
CA SER A 77 -9.05 19.72 -5.76
C SER A 77 -8.95 20.78 -4.66
N ILE A 78 -7.85 20.82 -3.91
CA ILE A 78 -7.66 21.79 -2.82
C ILE A 78 -6.64 22.89 -3.14
N ALA A 79 -5.60 22.56 -3.91
CA ALA A 79 -4.48 23.46 -4.18
C ALA A 79 -4.55 24.10 -5.57
N GLY A 80 -5.43 23.67 -6.48
CA GLY A 80 -5.50 24.24 -7.82
C GLY A 80 -4.34 23.84 -8.75
N ASP A 81 -3.55 22.84 -8.34
CA ASP A 81 -2.53 22.12 -9.11
C ASP A 81 -2.07 20.90 -8.29
N TYR A 82 -1.51 19.87 -8.93
CA TYR A 82 -0.83 18.74 -8.29
C TYR A 82 0.70 18.84 -8.35
N PHE A 83 1.24 19.91 -8.93
CA PHE A 83 2.68 20.25 -8.95
C PHE A 83 3.59 19.14 -9.52
N GLY A 84 3.05 18.35 -10.45
CA GLY A 84 3.73 17.21 -11.05
C GLY A 84 3.91 16.00 -10.15
N LEU A 85 3.19 15.92 -9.02
CA LEU A 85 3.06 14.70 -8.22
C LEU A 85 2.58 13.57 -9.12
N ASP A 86 3.33 12.48 -9.18
CA ASP A 86 3.18 11.39 -10.14
C ASP A 86 3.06 10.00 -9.48
N ASP A 87 2.97 9.97 -8.15
CA ASP A 87 2.79 8.77 -7.35
C ASP A 87 1.94 9.05 -6.09
N ASP A 88 1.69 7.99 -5.33
CA ASP A 88 0.91 8.00 -4.08
C ASP A 88 1.82 8.05 -2.83
N ARG A 89 3.03 8.61 -2.93
CA ARG A 89 3.93 8.69 -1.79
C ARG A 89 3.43 9.70 -0.75
N VAL A 90 3.75 9.47 0.51
CA VAL A 90 3.44 10.44 1.57
C VAL A 90 4.21 11.73 1.30
N ILE A 91 3.48 12.79 0.96
CA ILE A 91 4.04 14.12 0.72
C ILE A 91 3.50 15.16 1.69
N ASP A 92 4.27 16.23 1.86
CA ASP A 92 3.84 17.48 2.49
C ASP A 92 4.17 18.64 1.57
N SER A 93 3.13 19.23 1.00
CA SER A 93 3.25 20.49 0.28
C SER A 93 3.72 21.60 1.25
N PRO A 94 4.69 22.46 0.85
CA PRO A 94 5.17 23.55 1.68
C PRO A 94 4.07 24.54 2.10
N ALA A 95 4.26 25.23 3.23
CA ALA A 95 3.25 26.12 3.80
C ALA A 95 2.94 27.35 2.91
N GLU A 96 3.84 27.68 1.98
CA GLU A 96 3.69 28.74 0.98
C GLU A 96 2.65 28.39 -0.11
N VAL A 97 2.28 27.12 -0.23
CA VAL A 97 1.23 26.66 -1.14
C VAL A 97 -0.13 26.89 -0.48
N ALA A 98 -0.74 28.03 -0.81
CA ALA A 98 -2.12 28.32 -0.43
C ALA A 98 -3.11 27.32 -1.05
N THR A 99 -4.25 27.14 -0.39
CA THR A 99 -5.31 26.19 -0.73
C THR A 99 -6.69 26.86 -0.65
N VAL A 100 -7.76 26.17 -1.07
CA VAL A 100 -9.14 26.66 -0.91
C VAL A 100 -9.48 26.99 0.54
N ILE A 101 -8.82 26.36 1.52
CA ILE A 101 -8.96 26.69 2.94
C ILE A 101 -8.57 28.15 3.22
N ASP A 102 -7.49 28.65 2.62
CA ASP A 102 -7.07 30.04 2.76
C ASP A 102 -8.09 31.01 2.13
N LEU A 103 -8.75 30.58 1.04
CA LEU A 103 -9.85 31.35 0.43
C LEU A 103 -11.06 31.41 1.36
N LEU A 104 -11.47 30.27 1.93
CA LEU A 104 -12.61 30.17 2.85
C LEU A 104 -12.40 31.01 4.11
N GLU A 105 -11.21 30.93 4.71
CA GLU A 105 -10.84 31.66 5.92
C GLU A 105 -10.73 33.17 5.67
N SER A 106 -10.48 33.62 4.43
CA SER A 106 -10.50 35.05 4.10
C SER A 106 -11.87 35.72 4.29
N LYS A 107 -12.93 34.92 4.45
CA LYS A 107 -14.30 35.37 4.75
C LYS A 107 -14.93 34.65 5.94
N ASP A 108 -14.13 34.09 6.82
CA ASP A 108 -14.60 33.37 8.02
C ASP A 108 -15.57 32.22 7.70
N ILE A 109 -15.41 31.57 6.55
CA ILE A 109 -16.24 30.41 6.17
C ILE A 109 -15.67 29.17 6.84
N SER A 110 -16.47 28.59 7.72
CA SER A 110 -16.16 27.36 8.44
C SER A 110 -16.02 26.18 7.49
N TRP A 111 -15.02 25.35 7.78
CA TRP A 111 -14.68 24.18 6.97
C TRP A 111 -14.26 23.00 7.85
N ALA A 112 -14.45 21.78 7.35
CA ALA A 112 -13.85 20.58 7.91
C ALA A 112 -13.71 19.48 6.86
N HIS A 113 -12.74 18.59 7.08
CA HIS A 113 -12.68 17.31 6.36
C HIS A 113 -13.24 16.22 7.27
N TYR A 114 -14.08 15.35 6.72
CA TYR A 114 -14.58 14.17 7.42
C TYR A 114 -14.08 12.93 6.72
N GLN A 115 -13.26 12.16 7.42
CA GLN A 115 -12.56 11.02 6.86
C GLN A 115 -13.08 9.75 7.53
N GLU A 116 -13.68 8.87 6.75
CA GLU A 116 -14.26 7.65 7.28
C GLU A 116 -13.17 6.76 7.88
N ASP A 117 -13.43 6.31 9.10
CA ASP A 117 -12.58 5.45 9.91
C ASP A 117 -11.17 5.95 10.20
N MET A 118 -10.88 7.23 9.95
CA MET A 118 -9.70 7.88 10.54
C MET A 118 -9.72 7.71 12.07
N PRO A 119 -8.58 7.42 12.73
CA PRO A 119 -8.59 6.94 14.11
C PRO A 119 -9.02 8.01 15.11
N TYR A 120 -8.61 9.24 14.88
CA TYR A 120 -8.95 10.41 15.66
C TYR A 120 -8.76 11.67 14.82
N THR A 121 -9.42 12.76 15.20
CA THR A 121 -9.27 14.09 14.59
C THR A 121 -7.82 14.56 14.60
N GLY A 122 -7.30 14.98 13.45
CA GLY A 122 -5.93 15.45 13.29
C GLY A 122 -4.90 14.34 13.12
N PHE A 123 -5.31 13.12 12.74
CA PHE A 123 -4.36 12.04 12.47
C PHE A 123 -3.52 12.32 11.22
N GLU A 124 -2.20 12.41 11.40
CA GLU A 124 -1.23 12.71 10.35
C GLU A 124 -0.56 11.45 9.74
N GLY A 125 -0.79 10.27 10.32
CA GLY A 125 -0.17 9.03 9.86
C GLY A 125 -0.62 8.60 8.46
N GLY A 126 0.21 7.80 7.78
CA GLY A 126 -0.01 7.40 6.38
C GLY A 126 -1.27 6.57 6.14
N SER A 127 -1.69 5.76 7.12
CA SER A 127 -2.94 5.01 7.09
C SER A 127 -3.35 4.55 8.50
N TYR A 128 -4.57 4.08 8.64
CA TYR A 128 -5.08 3.46 9.87
C TYR A 128 -6.03 2.31 9.52
N LYS A 129 -5.71 1.11 10.02
CA LYS A 129 -6.52 -0.10 9.85
C LYS A 129 -7.46 -0.24 11.06
N ASN A 130 -8.76 -0.38 10.81
CA ASN A 130 -9.72 -0.55 11.89
C ASN A 130 -9.82 -2.01 12.36
N SER A 131 -10.17 -2.25 13.63
CA SER A 131 -10.23 -3.58 14.23
C SER A 131 -11.35 -4.50 13.70
N ARG A 132 -12.19 -4.02 12.79
CA ARG A 132 -13.30 -4.79 12.18
C ARG A 132 -12.97 -5.33 10.79
N GLY A 133 -11.77 -5.05 10.27
CA GLY A 133 -11.32 -5.46 8.94
C GLY A 133 -11.95 -4.67 7.80
N ARG A 134 -11.23 -4.64 6.67
CA ARG A 134 -11.47 -3.93 5.38
C ARG A 134 -11.66 -2.40 5.43
N ASN A 135 -12.21 -1.82 6.50
CA ASN A 135 -12.53 -0.39 6.51
C ASN A 135 -11.36 0.50 6.98
N ASP A 136 -10.42 0.74 6.07
CA ASP A 136 -9.14 1.40 6.36
C ASP A 136 -9.14 2.88 5.92
N TYR A 137 -8.62 3.77 6.77
CA TYR A 137 -8.31 5.14 6.38
C TYR A 137 -6.91 5.20 5.73
N VAL A 138 -6.77 5.95 4.64
CA VAL A 138 -5.46 6.29 4.05
C VAL A 138 -5.30 7.79 3.90
N ARG A 139 -4.10 8.28 4.20
CA ARG A 139 -3.76 9.71 4.14
C ARG A 139 -3.85 10.29 2.73
N LYS A 140 -3.55 9.47 1.71
CA LYS A 140 -3.55 9.90 0.30
C LYS A 140 -4.93 10.34 -0.22
N HIS A 141 -6.03 10.02 0.47
CA HIS A 141 -7.39 10.46 0.11
C HIS A 141 -7.89 11.65 0.95
N ASN A 142 -7.01 12.26 1.74
CA ASN A 142 -7.32 13.41 2.58
C ASN A 142 -6.57 14.64 2.06
N PRO A 143 -7.23 15.54 1.32
CA PRO A 143 -6.51 16.61 0.64
C PRO A 143 -5.88 17.62 1.60
N GLY A 144 -6.48 17.83 2.77
CA GLY A 144 -6.05 18.88 3.71
C GLY A 144 -4.79 18.48 4.47
N ILE A 145 -4.67 17.21 4.84
CA ILE A 145 -3.53 16.71 5.62
C ILE A 145 -2.21 16.76 4.83
N MET A 146 -2.27 16.87 3.50
CA MET A 146 -1.11 16.94 2.60
C MET A 146 -0.39 18.28 2.59
N HIS A 147 -0.91 19.31 3.29
CA HIS A 147 -0.35 20.66 3.25
C HIS A 147 0.16 21.09 4.62
N LYS A 148 1.42 21.56 4.68
CA LYS A 148 1.98 22.13 5.92
C LYS A 148 1.20 23.34 6.43
N SER A 149 0.56 24.10 5.53
CA SER A 149 -0.34 25.19 5.90
C SER A 149 -1.55 24.72 6.73
N VAL A 150 -1.85 23.43 6.75
CA VAL A 150 -2.87 22.78 7.59
C VAL A 150 -2.23 22.07 8.78
N THR A 151 -1.24 21.19 8.55
CA THR A 151 -0.67 20.35 9.61
C THR A 151 0.16 21.12 10.64
N ASP A 152 0.81 22.23 10.26
CA ASP A 152 1.56 23.07 11.19
C ASP A 152 0.64 23.96 12.06
N SER A 153 -0.66 24.05 11.71
CA SER A 153 -1.66 24.79 12.49
C SER A 153 -2.53 23.84 13.29
N TYR A 154 -2.38 23.85 14.61
CA TYR A 154 -3.21 23.05 15.53
C TYR A 154 -4.72 23.24 15.29
N GLU A 155 -5.14 24.47 14.98
CA GLU A 155 -6.54 24.78 14.72
C GLU A 155 -7.03 24.15 13.41
N ARG A 156 -6.25 24.27 12.31
CA ARG A 156 -6.61 23.69 11.01
C ARG A 156 -6.53 22.17 11.04
N LEU A 157 -5.50 21.61 11.69
CA LEU A 157 -5.36 20.16 11.91
C LEU A 157 -6.56 19.59 12.69
N GLY A 158 -7.07 20.32 13.70
CA GLY A 158 -8.27 19.96 14.45
C GLY A 158 -9.58 19.97 13.63
N ARG A 159 -9.56 20.49 12.40
CA ARG A 159 -10.69 20.45 11.45
C ARG A 159 -10.61 19.27 10.49
N ILE A 160 -9.55 18.47 10.55
CA ILE A 160 -9.45 17.17 9.89
C ILE A 160 -10.04 16.12 10.83
N LYS A 161 -11.31 15.81 10.66
CA LYS A 161 -12.14 15.09 11.63
C LYS A 161 -12.43 13.66 11.21
N ASN A 162 -12.50 12.76 12.20
CA ASN A 162 -12.87 11.38 11.94
C ASN A 162 -14.38 11.21 11.75
N MET A 163 -14.75 10.22 10.94
CA MET A 163 -16.13 9.87 10.65
C MET A 163 -16.31 8.35 10.73
N SER A 164 -17.52 7.87 11.05
CA SER A 164 -17.84 6.44 10.97
C SER A 164 -19.34 6.26 10.83
N HIS A 165 -19.76 5.41 9.90
CA HIS A 165 -21.15 4.99 9.76
C HIS A 165 -21.53 3.85 10.69
N ILE A 166 -20.56 3.01 11.03
CA ILE A 166 -20.81 1.81 11.85
C ILE A 166 -20.91 2.19 13.32
N ASP A 167 -20.18 3.22 13.76
CA ASP A 167 -20.27 3.75 15.12
C ASP A 167 -20.37 5.28 15.09
N THR A 168 -21.61 5.76 15.01
CA THR A 168 -21.89 7.20 14.98
C THR A 168 -21.57 7.90 16.30
N SER A 169 -21.38 7.16 17.41
CA SER A 169 -21.03 7.75 18.71
C SER A 169 -19.61 8.31 18.74
N ARG A 170 -18.69 7.73 17.97
CA ARG A 170 -17.32 8.24 17.77
C ARG A 170 -17.16 9.15 16.56
N SER A 171 -18.18 9.27 15.71
CA SER A 171 -18.11 10.06 14.47
C SER A 171 -18.31 11.56 14.75
N GLU A 172 -17.31 12.38 14.41
CA GLU A 172 -17.42 13.83 14.57
C GLU A 172 -18.46 14.44 13.62
N PHE A 173 -18.58 13.93 12.39
CA PHE A 173 -19.66 14.32 11.47
C PHE A 173 -21.05 14.21 12.11
N HIS A 174 -21.36 13.06 12.70
CA HIS A 174 -22.67 12.82 13.32
C HIS A 174 -22.86 13.65 14.59
N LYS A 175 -21.79 13.91 15.35
CA LYS A 175 -21.83 14.83 16.50
C LYS A 175 -22.16 16.26 16.05
N ASP A 176 -21.50 16.75 15.00
CA ASP A 176 -21.72 18.09 14.46
C ASP A 176 -23.11 18.21 13.82
N LEU A 177 -23.56 17.21 13.07
CA LEU A 177 -24.93 17.14 12.53
C LEU A 177 -25.98 17.22 13.65
N LYS A 178 -25.81 16.45 14.72
CA LYS A 178 -26.75 16.43 15.86
C LYS A 178 -26.80 17.76 16.61
N LYS A 179 -25.64 18.43 16.74
CA LYS A 179 -25.54 19.75 17.38
C LYS A 179 -25.96 20.91 16.47
N ASN A 180 -26.27 20.63 15.19
CA ASN A 180 -26.48 21.63 14.17
C ASN A 180 -25.26 22.57 14.01
N THR A 181 -24.07 21.97 14.03
CA THR A 181 -22.77 22.64 13.95
C THR A 181 -21.90 22.15 12.79
N LEU A 182 -22.53 21.61 11.73
CA LEU A 182 -21.80 21.28 10.51
C LEU A 182 -21.23 22.55 9.86
N PRO A 183 -19.98 22.53 9.39
CA PRO A 183 -19.38 23.66 8.70
C PRO A 183 -20.05 23.92 7.35
N GLN A 184 -19.78 25.11 6.78
CA GLN A 184 -20.33 25.50 5.50
C GLN A 184 -19.62 24.85 4.31
N TRP A 185 -18.33 24.51 4.44
CA TRP A 185 -17.62 23.71 3.43
C TRP A 185 -17.13 22.39 4.02
N MET A 186 -17.41 21.28 3.34
CA MET A 186 -17.06 19.94 3.81
C MET A 186 -16.42 19.13 2.70
N PHE A 187 -15.31 18.47 3.01
CA PHE A 187 -14.72 17.43 2.17
C PHE A 187 -14.87 16.08 2.87
N ILE A 188 -15.53 15.12 2.24
CA ILE A 188 -15.82 13.81 2.81
C ILE A 188 -15.19 12.73 1.96
N THR A 189 -14.42 11.86 2.59
CA THR A 189 -13.80 10.71 1.92
C THR A 189 -14.23 9.42 2.62
N PRO A 190 -14.83 8.46 1.90
CA PRO A 190 -15.00 7.09 2.37
C PRO A 190 -13.64 6.41 2.61
N ASN A 191 -13.67 5.31 3.37
CA ASN A 191 -12.50 4.46 3.60
C ASN A 191 -12.22 3.52 2.41
N MET A 192 -11.12 2.77 2.46
CA MET A 192 -10.70 1.84 1.40
C MET A 192 -11.74 0.76 1.04
N THR A 193 -12.69 0.43 1.92
CA THR A 193 -13.80 -0.47 1.53
C THR A 193 -14.87 0.27 0.73
N SER A 194 -15.14 1.51 1.12
CA SER A 194 -16.32 2.26 0.74
C SER A 194 -16.07 3.20 -0.45
N ASP A 195 -14.81 3.43 -0.81
CA ASP A 195 -14.41 4.29 -1.93
C ASP A 195 -14.68 3.67 -3.31
N GLY A 196 -14.77 2.34 -3.41
CA GLY A 196 -15.16 1.61 -4.62
C GLY A 196 -14.01 1.02 -5.43
N HIS A 197 -12.75 1.29 -5.09
CA HIS A 197 -11.59 0.80 -5.83
C HIS A 197 -11.12 -0.57 -5.32
N ASP A 198 -10.92 -0.75 -4.01
CA ASP A 198 -10.61 -2.07 -3.43
C ASP A 198 -11.84 -2.98 -3.31
N SER A 199 -13.01 -2.46 -3.67
CA SER A 199 -14.28 -3.18 -3.61
C SER A 199 -15.00 -3.18 -4.96
N SER A 200 -16.05 -2.38 -5.11
CA SER A 200 -16.79 -2.20 -6.35
C SER A 200 -17.53 -0.88 -6.37
N VAL A 201 -17.83 -0.39 -7.57
CA VAL A 201 -18.76 0.73 -7.78
C VAL A 201 -20.09 0.56 -7.03
N THR A 202 -20.60 -0.66 -6.89
CA THR A 202 -21.85 -0.94 -6.19
C THR A 202 -21.69 -0.81 -4.68
N THR A 203 -20.53 -1.19 -4.12
CA THR A 203 -20.23 -0.97 -2.71
C THR A 203 -20.16 0.53 -2.41
N ALA A 204 -19.44 1.30 -3.22
CA ALA A 204 -19.41 2.76 -3.13
C ALA A 204 -20.80 3.39 -3.28
N GLY A 205 -21.59 2.93 -4.26
CA GLY A 205 -22.95 3.38 -4.47
C GLY A 205 -23.88 3.10 -3.28
N GLN A 206 -23.78 1.92 -2.68
CA GLN A 206 -24.53 1.55 -1.48
C GLN A 206 -24.14 2.42 -0.29
N TRP A 207 -22.84 2.65 -0.08
CA TRP A 207 -22.35 3.54 0.95
C TRP A 207 -22.87 4.97 0.76
N CYS A 208 -22.74 5.51 -0.46
CA CYS A 208 -23.16 6.87 -0.81
C CYS A 208 -24.64 7.08 -0.55
N ARG A 209 -25.46 6.12 -1.00
CA ARG A 209 -26.90 6.17 -0.79
C ARG A 209 -27.27 6.02 0.69
N PHE A 210 -26.66 5.07 1.39
CA PHE A 210 -26.89 4.88 2.82
C PHE A 210 -26.58 6.15 3.63
N PHE A 211 -25.50 6.85 3.26
CA PHE A 211 -25.11 8.10 3.88
C PHE A 211 -26.05 9.26 3.52
N LEU A 212 -26.27 9.50 2.22
CA LEU A 212 -26.97 10.71 1.76
C LEU A 212 -28.48 10.62 1.86
N GLU A 213 -29.10 9.46 1.57
CA GLU A 213 -30.57 9.32 1.55
C GLU A 213 -31.27 9.89 2.81
N PRO A 214 -30.86 9.55 4.05
CA PRO A 214 -31.43 10.17 5.23
C PRO A 214 -31.10 11.67 5.36
N LEU A 215 -29.91 12.09 4.93
CA LEU A 215 -29.47 13.49 5.01
C LEU A 215 -30.22 14.41 4.05
N LEU A 216 -30.68 13.91 2.90
CA LEU A 216 -31.47 14.68 1.92
C LEU A 216 -32.81 15.20 2.48
N THR A 217 -33.24 14.72 3.64
CA THR A 217 -34.46 15.19 4.33
C THR A 217 -34.19 15.74 5.73
N ASN A 218 -32.94 15.76 6.17
CA ASN A 218 -32.56 16.21 7.50
C ASN A 218 -32.38 17.74 7.50
N SER A 219 -33.14 18.45 8.33
CA SER A 219 -33.12 19.92 8.43
C SER A 219 -31.82 20.53 8.97
N ASN A 220 -30.99 19.76 9.66
CA ASN A 220 -29.67 20.22 10.09
C ASN A 220 -28.65 20.13 8.95
N PHE A 221 -28.86 19.19 8.01
CA PHE A 221 -28.01 19.01 6.85
C PHE A 221 -28.47 19.86 5.65
N MET A 222 -29.76 19.81 5.29
CA MET A 222 -30.35 20.57 4.18
C MET A 222 -30.76 21.97 4.62
N GLN A 223 -29.79 22.88 4.52
CA GLN A 223 -29.91 24.31 4.82
C GLN A 223 -29.41 25.10 3.62
N ASN A 224 -30.10 24.99 2.47
CA ASN A 224 -29.62 25.51 1.19
C ASN A 224 -28.24 24.92 0.82
N THR A 225 -28.14 23.60 0.89
CA THR A 225 -26.93 22.80 0.73
C THR A 225 -26.82 22.26 -0.70
N LEU A 226 -25.62 22.40 -1.26
CA LEU A 226 -25.21 21.75 -2.50
C LEU A 226 -24.20 20.65 -2.16
N VAL A 227 -24.40 19.45 -2.71
CA VAL A 227 -23.52 18.30 -2.56
C VAL A 227 -23.01 17.90 -3.93
N LEU A 228 -21.70 17.83 -4.08
CA LEU A 228 -21.03 17.18 -5.20
C LEU A 228 -20.65 15.76 -4.79
N VAL A 229 -21.11 14.78 -5.57
CA VAL A 229 -20.60 13.41 -5.52
C VAL A 229 -19.80 13.15 -6.78
N THR A 230 -18.52 12.80 -6.63
CA THR A 230 -17.62 12.53 -7.76
C THR A 230 -16.54 11.49 -7.42
N TRP A 231 -15.62 11.27 -8.35
CA TRP A 231 -14.54 10.29 -8.28
C TRP A 231 -13.21 11.00 -8.47
N ASP A 232 -12.14 10.47 -7.90
CA ASP A 232 -10.81 11.05 -8.08
C ASP A 232 -10.30 10.89 -9.51
N GLU A 233 -10.47 9.72 -10.12
CA GLU A 233 -10.06 9.38 -11.48
C GLU A 233 -10.85 8.18 -12.05
N SER A 234 -10.60 7.87 -13.31
CA SER A 234 -11.14 6.72 -14.03
C SER A 234 -10.25 5.48 -13.84
N GLU A 235 -10.83 4.28 -13.93
CA GLU A 235 -10.05 3.02 -13.83
C GLU A 235 -9.17 2.74 -15.08
N SER A 236 -9.33 3.50 -16.16
CA SER A 236 -8.77 3.17 -17.49
C SER A 236 -7.76 4.19 -18.00
N TYR A 237 -6.47 3.87 -17.82
CA TYR A 237 -5.34 4.67 -18.33
C TYR A 237 -5.26 4.79 -19.86
N SER A 238 -6.01 3.98 -20.60
CA SER A 238 -6.07 4.02 -22.08
C SER A 238 -7.18 4.89 -22.66
N ARG A 239 -8.04 5.45 -21.81
CA ARG A 239 -9.19 6.30 -22.19
C ARG A 239 -9.09 7.62 -21.46
N ARG A 240 -9.64 8.70 -22.01
CA ARG A 240 -9.65 10.00 -21.34
C ARG A 240 -10.23 9.87 -19.93
N ASN A 241 -9.67 10.61 -18.97
CA ASN A 241 -9.95 10.51 -17.55
C ASN A 241 -11.32 11.10 -17.15
N ASN A 242 -12.38 10.62 -17.80
CA ASN A 242 -13.75 11.07 -17.63
C ASN A 242 -14.41 10.34 -16.46
N ILE A 243 -14.94 11.13 -15.54
CA ILE A 243 -15.48 10.68 -14.26
C ILE A 243 -16.92 11.20 -14.10
N LEU A 244 -17.68 10.54 -13.24
CA LEU A 244 -19.04 10.97 -12.92
C LEU A 244 -19.02 12.11 -11.91
N GLY A 245 -19.75 13.19 -12.19
CA GLY A 245 -20.15 14.18 -11.17
C GLY A 245 -21.67 14.22 -11.02
N ILE A 246 -22.18 14.34 -9.80
CA ILE A 246 -23.61 14.57 -9.54
C ILE A 246 -23.76 15.70 -8.51
N LEU A 247 -24.52 16.73 -8.86
CA LEU A 247 -24.93 17.79 -7.94
C LEU A 247 -26.30 17.48 -7.36
N VAL A 248 -26.41 17.30 -6.04
CA VAL A 248 -27.67 17.09 -5.32
C VAL A 248 -27.82 18.06 -4.14
N GLY A 249 -29.01 18.13 -3.55
CA GLY A 249 -29.30 18.94 -2.36
C GLY A 249 -30.39 19.97 -2.60
N ASP A 250 -30.82 20.65 -1.54
CA ASP A 250 -31.91 21.63 -1.58
C ASP A 250 -31.51 22.98 -2.19
N ALA A 251 -30.22 23.20 -2.47
CA ALA A 251 -29.75 24.29 -3.31
C ALA A 251 -29.92 24.04 -4.82
N VAL A 252 -30.13 22.78 -5.24
CA VAL A 252 -30.35 22.45 -6.66
C VAL A 252 -31.73 22.96 -7.08
N PRO A 253 -31.84 23.81 -8.12
CA PRO A 253 -33.15 24.28 -8.59
C PRO A 253 -34.03 23.12 -9.03
N GLN A 254 -35.29 23.09 -8.57
CA GLN A 254 -36.22 21.97 -8.80
C GLN A 254 -36.38 21.61 -10.28
N GLN A 255 -36.34 22.59 -11.18
CA GLN A 255 -36.46 22.38 -12.62
C GLN A 255 -35.23 21.72 -13.27
N LEU A 256 -34.10 21.65 -12.56
CA LEU A 256 -32.87 21.00 -13.02
C LEU A 256 -32.70 19.60 -12.41
N VAL A 257 -33.56 19.18 -11.48
CA VAL A 257 -33.51 17.84 -10.91
C VAL A 257 -33.80 16.78 -11.98
N GLY A 258 -32.91 15.80 -12.10
CA GLY A 258 -32.96 14.74 -13.11
C GLY A 258 -32.41 15.14 -14.48
N THR A 259 -31.77 16.31 -14.60
CA THR A 259 -31.18 16.79 -15.85
C THR A 259 -29.69 16.47 -15.94
N THR A 260 -29.11 16.71 -17.11
CA THR A 260 -27.68 16.56 -17.39
C THR A 260 -27.10 17.91 -17.82
N ASP A 261 -25.93 18.25 -17.27
CA ASP A 261 -25.09 19.37 -17.71
C ASP A 261 -23.83 18.82 -18.38
N SER A 262 -23.62 19.21 -19.63
CA SER A 262 -22.51 18.78 -20.48
C SER A 262 -21.39 19.82 -20.59
N SER A 263 -21.44 20.90 -19.80
CA SER A 263 -20.35 21.87 -19.73
C SER A 263 -19.07 21.19 -19.23
N PHE A 264 -17.92 21.62 -19.72
CA PHE A 264 -16.63 21.04 -19.31
C PHE A 264 -16.30 21.43 -17.86
N TYR A 265 -16.05 20.43 -17.03
CA TYR A 265 -15.64 20.56 -15.63
C TYR A 265 -14.44 19.68 -15.32
N ASN A 266 -13.70 20.05 -14.28
CA ASN A 266 -12.66 19.23 -13.67
C ASN A 266 -12.56 19.53 -12.17
N HIS A 267 -11.63 18.89 -11.45
CA HIS A 267 -11.45 19.11 -10.00
C HIS A 267 -11.26 20.58 -9.60
N TYR A 268 -10.68 21.41 -10.48
CA TYR A 268 -10.53 22.85 -10.24
C TYR A 268 -11.86 23.63 -10.27
N SER A 269 -12.90 23.08 -10.92
CA SER A 269 -14.25 23.65 -10.93
C SER A 269 -14.88 23.73 -9.55
N GLU A 270 -14.42 22.92 -8.59
CA GLU A 270 -14.86 22.98 -7.20
C GLU A 270 -14.42 24.30 -6.54
N ILE A 271 -13.12 24.61 -6.67
CA ILE A 271 -12.51 25.84 -6.12
C ILE A 271 -13.16 27.07 -6.76
N SER A 272 -13.34 27.06 -8.08
CA SER A 272 -13.95 28.19 -8.79
C SER A 272 -15.41 28.38 -8.40
N THR A 273 -16.17 27.28 -8.20
CA THR A 273 -17.58 27.31 -7.77
C THR A 273 -17.73 27.87 -6.35
N VAL A 274 -16.89 27.39 -5.41
CA VAL A 274 -16.85 27.88 -4.04
C VAL A 274 -16.51 29.38 -4.01
N SER A 275 -15.53 29.78 -4.83
CA SER A 275 -15.14 31.19 -4.95
C SER A 275 -16.25 32.05 -5.54
N ALA A 276 -16.98 31.55 -6.53
CA ALA A 276 -18.13 32.25 -7.12
C ALA A 276 -19.26 32.45 -6.12
N ASN A 277 -19.58 31.41 -5.36
CA ASN A 277 -20.73 31.40 -4.47
C ASN A 277 -20.59 32.41 -3.32
N TRP A 278 -19.39 32.56 -2.77
CA TRP A 278 -19.11 33.45 -1.63
C TRP A 278 -18.27 34.68 -1.97
N ASP A 279 -18.08 34.99 -3.25
CA ASP A 279 -17.23 36.10 -3.72
C ASP A 279 -15.80 36.02 -3.15
N LEU A 280 -15.21 34.82 -3.11
CA LEU A 280 -13.85 34.64 -2.65
C LEU A 280 -12.84 35.04 -3.74
N PRO A 281 -11.62 35.42 -3.35
CA PRO A 281 -10.48 35.52 -4.26
C PRO A 281 -10.15 34.16 -4.91
N THR A 282 -9.15 34.14 -5.78
CA THR A 282 -8.59 32.91 -6.38
C THR A 282 -7.20 32.61 -5.84
N LEU A 283 -6.75 31.37 -6.06
CA LEU A 283 -5.37 30.94 -5.81
C LEU A 283 -4.40 31.44 -6.89
N GLY A 284 -4.91 31.93 -8.02
CA GLY A 284 -4.09 32.35 -9.15
C GLY A 284 -3.46 31.18 -9.92
N ARG A 285 -4.07 29.99 -9.84
CA ARG A 285 -3.63 28.75 -10.50
C ARG A 285 -4.69 28.29 -11.51
N TRP A 286 -4.89 26.98 -11.68
CA TRP A 286 -5.89 26.45 -12.62
C TRP A 286 -7.34 26.72 -12.21
N ASP A 287 -7.58 27.11 -10.95
CA ASP A 287 -8.88 27.56 -10.44
C ASP A 287 -9.41 28.81 -11.15
N VAL A 288 -8.54 29.65 -11.71
CA VAL A 288 -8.93 30.88 -12.42
C VAL A 288 -9.63 30.58 -13.76
N GLY A 289 -9.16 29.54 -14.45
CA GLY A 289 -9.66 29.13 -15.76
C GLY A 289 -10.86 28.19 -15.71
N ALA A 290 -11.04 27.49 -14.57
CA ALA A 290 -12.05 26.46 -14.41
C ALA A 290 -13.48 27.00 -14.40
N ASN A 291 -14.38 26.31 -15.10
CA ASN A 291 -15.80 26.65 -15.10
C ASN A 291 -16.41 26.47 -13.71
N VAL A 292 -17.30 27.40 -13.33
CA VAL A 292 -18.22 27.24 -12.20
C VAL A 292 -19.37 26.33 -12.62
N TYR A 293 -19.90 25.48 -11.75
CA TYR A 293 -21.07 24.67 -12.11
C TYR A 293 -22.21 25.55 -12.61
N LYS A 294 -22.81 25.21 -13.75
CA LYS A 294 -23.71 26.09 -14.50
C LYS A 294 -24.86 26.63 -13.66
N SER A 295 -25.49 25.80 -12.83
CA SER A 295 -26.57 26.23 -11.94
C SER A 295 -26.14 27.29 -10.92
N VAL A 296 -24.87 27.26 -10.49
CA VAL A 296 -24.24 28.26 -9.62
C VAL A 296 -23.80 29.48 -10.42
N ALA A 297 -23.26 29.29 -11.63
CA ALA A 297 -22.88 30.36 -12.54
C ALA A 297 -24.08 31.27 -12.88
N ASP A 298 -25.24 30.66 -13.16
CA ASP A 298 -26.50 31.35 -13.44
C ASP A 298 -26.98 32.23 -12.26
N LYS A 299 -26.53 31.96 -11.03
CA LYS A 299 -26.82 32.75 -9.82
C LYS A 299 -25.75 33.78 -9.48
N THR A 300 -24.50 33.47 -9.78
CA THR A 300 -23.33 34.28 -9.40
C THR A 300 -22.98 35.32 -10.47
N GLY A 301 -23.42 35.11 -11.70
CA GLY A 301 -23.10 35.94 -12.86
C GLY A 301 -21.86 35.47 -13.62
N ASP A 302 -21.24 34.37 -13.20
CA ASP A 302 -20.12 33.75 -13.91
C ASP A 302 -20.53 33.27 -15.29
N LYS A 303 -19.59 33.38 -16.24
CA LYS A 303 -19.78 32.88 -17.59
C LYS A 303 -19.17 31.49 -17.72
N ILE A 304 -19.94 30.57 -18.29
CA ILE A 304 -19.47 29.24 -18.69
C ILE A 304 -18.70 29.35 -20.00
N ARG A 305 -17.54 28.71 -20.05
CA ARG A 305 -16.67 28.63 -21.23
C ARG A 305 -16.83 27.31 -21.95
N THR A 306 -16.52 27.34 -23.23
CA THR A 306 -16.46 26.16 -24.11
C THR A 306 -15.05 26.02 -24.67
N TRP A 307 -14.69 24.81 -25.07
CA TRP A 307 -13.50 24.60 -25.88
C TRP A 307 -13.74 25.17 -27.28
N ASP A 308 -12.76 25.87 -27.83
CA ASP A 308 -12.88 26.50 -29.15
C ASP A 308 -12.66 25.49 -30.31
N ASN A 309 -12.12 24.31 -30.00
CA ASN A 309 -11.76 23.29 -30.98
C ASN A 309 -11.94 21.88 -30.38
N ASP A 310 -12.88 21.12 -30.93
CA ASP A 310 -13.19 19.75 -30.48
C ASP A 310 -12.04 18.78 -30.72
N GLN A 311 -11.32 18.89 -31.84
CA GLN A 311 -10.18 18.02 -32.14
C GLN A 311 -9.02 18.25 -31.17
N GLU A 312 -8.78 19.50 -30.77
CA GLU A 312 -7.82 19.82 -29.71
C GLU A 312 -8.31 19.29 -28.36
N PHE A 313 -9.58 19.48 -28.03
CA PHE A 313 -10.14 18.92 -26.79
C PHE A 313 -9.97 17.39 -26.73
N GLU A 314 -10.24 16.70 -27.83
CA GLU A 314 -10.10 15.25 -27.96
C GLU A 314 -8.65 14.76 -27.83
N SER A 315 -7.65 15.64 -27.98
CA SER A 315 -6.25 15.25 -27.76
C SER A 315 -5.84 15.20 -26.28
N TYR A 316 -6.60 15.80 -25.36
CA TYR A 316 -6.28 15.79 -23.91
C TYR A 316 -6.86 14.55 -23.23
N TYR A 317 -6.01 13.82 -22.49
CA TYR A 317 -6.39 12.59 -21.81
C TYR A 317 -6.46 12.75 -20.29
N TRP A 318 -5.54 13.52 -19.69
CA TRP A 318 -5.37 13.65 -18.24
C TRP A 318 -5.16 12.30 -17.53
N ASN A 319 -4.42 11.38 -18.16
CA ASN A 319 -4.11 10.05 -17.60
C ASN A 319 -2.69 9.91 -17.05
N ASP A 320 -1.81 10.88 -17.30
CA ASP A 320 -0.48 10.87 -16.74
C ASP A 320 -0.08 12.28 -16.32
N CYS A 321 0.87 12.34 -15.41
CA CYS A 321 1.38 13.57 -14.85
C CYS A 321 2.42 14.23 -15.78
N TYR A 322 2.41 15.56 -15.82
CA TYR A 322 3.54 16.34 -16.32
C TYR A 322 4.62 16.47 -15.23
N GLY A 323 5.86 16.79 -15.61
CA GLY A 323 6.95 16.94 -14.66
C GLY A 323 6.75 18.16 -13.76
N GLY A 324 7.25 18.14 -12.52
CA GLY A 324 7.04 19.22 -11.57
C GLY A 324 7.83 19.06 -10.28
N TYR A 325 7.59 19.95 -9.32
CA TYR A 325 8.28 19.97 -8.02
C TYR A 325 8.10 18.67 -7.22
N LEU A 326 6.93 18.03 -7.36
CA LEU A 326 6.61 16.78 -6.68
C LEU A 326 6.82 15.55 -7.58
N ASN A 327 7.48 15.69 -8.72
CA ASN A 327 7.71 14.55 -9.60
C ASN A 327 8.81 13.63 -9.06
N SER A 328 8.59 12.31 -9.07
CA SER A 328 9.51 11.30 -8.53
C SER A 328 10.86 11.27 -9.28
N GLU A 329 10.83 11.53 -10.58
CA GLU A 329 11.98 11.44 -11.50
C GLU A 329 12.60 12.82 -11.83
N SER A 330 12.09 13.92 -11.24
CA SER A 330 12.60 15.27 -11.46
C SER A 330 12.84 16.01 -10.15
N THR A 331 14.10 16.27 -9.80
CA THR A 331 14.44 16.90 -8.51
C THR A 331 14.71 18.41 -8.57
N ASP A 332 14.75 19.01 -9.77
CA ASP A 332 15.25 20.39 -9.96
C ASP A 332 14.17 21.39 -10.43
N LYS A 333 12.88 21.06 -10.29
CA LYS A 333 11.78 21.94 -10.70
C LYS A 333 11.27 22.78 -9.52
N PRO A 334 11.23 24.12 -9.62
CA PRO A 334 10.64 24.93 -8.56
C PRO A 334 9.12 24.76 -8.56
N ILE A 335 8.48 25.03 -7.41
CA ILE A 335 7.04 25.24 -7.36
C ILE A 335 6.74 26.48 -8.23
N PRO A 336 5.87 26.36 -9.26
CA PRO A 336 5.48 27.49 -10.07
C PRO A 336 4.71 28.50 -9.22
N LYS A 337 5.07 29.79 -9.33
CA LYS A 337 4.32 30.83 -8.62
C LYS A 337 2.93 31.00 -9.24
N PRO A 338 1.90 31.30 -8.44
CA PRO A 338 0.62 31.77 -8.97
C PRO A 338 0.78 32.92 -9.95
N ASN A 339 -0.11 33.00 -10.94
CA ASN A 339 -0.04 34.08 -11.92
C ASN A 339 -0.65 35.36 -11.36
N LEU A 340 0.19 36.14 -10.65
CA LEU A 340 -0.18 37.41 -10.02
C LEU A 340 -0.70 38.47 -11.00
N SER A 341 -0.48 38.31 -12.31
CA SER A 341 -0.98 39.24 -13.34
C SER A 341 -2.48 39.09 -13.64
N LEU A 342 -3.11 37.98 -13.22
CA LEU A 342 -4.54 37.72 -13.42
C LEU A 342 -5.45 38.49 -12.44
N ASP A 343 -4.87 39.19 -11.47
CA ASP A 343 -5.60 39.84 -10.36
C ASP A 343 -6.74 40.77 -10.78
N GLN A 344 -6.62 41.47 -11.90
CA GLN A 344 -7.67 42.39 -12.38
C GLN A 344 -8.23 42.01 -13.75
N ASN A 345 -7.63 41.02 -14.42
CA ASN A 345 -7.89 40.68 -15.81
C ASN A 345 -8.35 39.22 -16.00
N SER A 346 -8.63 38.49 -14.92
CA SER A 346 -9.23 37.16 -15.03
C SER A 346 -10.61 37.26 -15.69
N PHE A 347 -10.96 36.29 -16.53
CA PHE A 347 -12.22 36.25 -17.27
C PHE A 347 -13.50 36.53 -16.45
N ASN A 348 -13.60 35.98 -15.23
CA ASN A 348 -14.74 36.21 -14.33
C ASN A 348 -14.46 37.29 -13.26
N GLY A 349 -13.37 38.06 -13.43
CA GLY A 349 -13.08 39.27 -12.66
C GLY A 349 -12.69 39.05 -11.20
N ARG A 350 -12.35 37.82 -10.80
CA ARG A 350 -11.89 37.53 -9.44
C ARG A 350 -10.43 37.94 -9.25
N ARG A 351 -10.17 38.52 -8.09
CA ARG A 351 -8.84 38.91 -7.64
C ARG A 351 -8.11 37.74 -7.01
N ILE A 352 -6.79 37.82 -6.96
CA ILE A 352 -5.96 36.83 -6.29
C ILE A 352 -5.95 37.14 -4.79
N LEU A 353 -5.97 36.10 -3.96
CA LEU A 353 -5.92 36.26 -2.51
C LEU A 353 -4.71 37.12 -2.10
N GLN A 354 -4.92 38.11 -1.22
CA GLN A 354 -3.86 39.05 -0.85
C GLN A 354 -2.67 38.34 -0.20
N SER A 355 -2.88 37.35 0.67
CA SER A 355 -1.79 36.57 1.26
C SER A 355 -0.99 35.78 0.21
N VAL A 356 -1.62 35.31 -0.87
CA VAL A 356 -0.90 34.68 -1.99
C VAL A 356 0.00 35.72 -2.68
N LYS A 357 -0.50 36.94 -2.91
CA LYS A 357 0.33 38.01 -3.46
C LYS A 357 1.50 38.33 -2.56
N ASP A 358 1.27 38.46 -1.26
CA ASP A 358 2.30 38.82 -0.30
C ASP A 358 3.40 37.74 -0.22
N THR A 359 3.02 36.46 -0.18
CA THR A 359 3.96 35.32 -0.18
C THR A 359 4.81 35.26 -1.44
N TRP A 360 4.23 35.57 -2.60
CA TRP A 360 4.89 35.38 -3.91
C TRP A 360 5.38 36.69 -4.56
N ALA A 361 5.25 37.85 -3.90
CA ALA A 361 5.52 39.18 -4.47
C ALA A 361 6.94 39.32 -5.05
N ASN A 362 7.92 38.73 -4.37
CA ASN A 362 9.35 38.82 -4.72
C ASN A 362 9.90 37.50 -5.28
N SER A 363 9.04 36.55 -5.66
CA SER A 363 9.48 35.26 -6.18
C SER A 363 9.84 35.33 -7.67
N ASP A 364 11.03 34.86 -8.02
CA ASP A 364 11.49 34.68 -9.40
C ASP A 364 11.05 33.34 -10.02
N ALA A 365 10.28 32.52 -9.29
CA ALA A 365 9.76 31.26 -9.81
C ALA A 365 8.93 31.48 -11.10
N PRO A 366 8.99 30.55 -12.08
CA PRO A 366 8.18 30.65 -13.28
C PRO A 366 6.70 30.53 -12.96
N THR A 367 5.85 31.02 -13.85
CA THR A 367 4.41 30.75 -13.83
C THR A 367 3.97 30.26 -15.20
N TYR A 368 3.17 29.20 -15.23
CA TYR A 368 2.50 28.71 -16.44
C TYR A 368 0.97 28.84 -16.35
N TYR A 369 0.47 29.34 -15.22
CA TYR A 369 -0.97 29.48 -15.01
C TYR A 369 -1.52 30.57 -15.90
N THR A 370 -2.64 30.28 -16.51
CA THR A 370 -3.42 31.24 -17.31
C THR A 370 -4.86 31.19 -16.81
N ASP A 371 -5.70 32.10 -17.30
CA ASP A 371 -7.14 32.00 -17.11
C ASP A 371 -7.82 31.18 -18.23
N SER A 372 -7.08 30.29 -18.90
CA SER A 372 -7.61 29.41 -19.94
C SER A 372 -8.43 28.25 -19.35
N LEU A 373 -9.47 27.83 -20.06
CA LEU A 373 -10.20 26.59 -19.76
C LEU A 373 -9.33 25.33 -19.98
N LYS A 374 -8.29 25.46 -20.82
CA LYS A 374 -7.40 24.37 -21.21
C LYS A 374 -6.36 24.13 -20.12
N VAL A 375 -6.48 23.03 -19.40
CA VAL A 375 -5.54 22.63 -18.34
C VAL A 375 -4.61 21.55 -18.88
N SER A 376 -3.31 21.69 -18.58
CA SER A 376 -2.25 20.79 -19.04
C SER A 376 -2.42 19.35 -18.59
N ASP A 377 -1.91 18.44 -19.42
CA ASP A 377 -1.65 17.02 -19.10
C ASP A 377 -0.24 16.62 -19.57
N SER A 378 0.12 15.34 -19.47
CA SER A 378 1.43 14.85 -19.91
C SER A 378 1.72 15.05 -21.41
N GLN A 379 0.69 15.05 -22.26
CA GLN A 379 0.82 15.24 -23.71
C GLN A 379 0.85 16.72 -24.11
N HIS A 380 0.29 17.58 -23.27
CA HIS A 380 0.25 19.04 -23.42
C HIS A 380 0.84 19.71 -22.16
N PRO A 381 2.12 19.41 -21.83
CA PRO A 381 2.68 19.81 -20.56
C PRO A 381 2.88 21.34 -20.52
N PRO A 382 2.88 21.94 -19.32
CA PRO A 382 3.20 23.34 -19.18
C PRO A 382 4.63 23.60 -19.69
N LYS A 383 4.85 24.80 -20.27
CA LYS A 383 6.15 25.15 -20.85
C LYS A 383 7.26 25.06 -19.78
N GLY A 384 8.25 24.20 -20.00
CA GLY A 384 9.37 23.97 -19.08
C GLY A 384 9.16 22.82 -18.08
N PHE A 385 8.00 22.17 -18.13
CA PHE A 385 7.54 21.13 -17.20
C PHE A 385 7.15 19.83 -17.94
N ALA A 386 7.79 19.55 -19.08
CA ALA A 386 7.58 18.31 -19.82
C ALA A 386 8.01 17.07 -19.01
N ASN A 387 7.35 15.94 -19.27
CA ASN A 387 7.68 14.65 -18.65
C ASN A 387 9.14 14.23 -18.99
N ILE A 388 9.86 13.70 -18.00
CA ILE A 388 11.26 13.25 -18.13
C ILE A 388 11.34 11.72 -18.41
N GLY A 389 10.22 10.98 -18.34
CA GLY A 389 10.12 9.55 -18.63
C GLY A 389 9.41 9.23 -19.95
N LEU A 390 10.17 8.68 -20.92
CA LEU A 390 9.81 8.01 -22.19
C LEU A 390 8.56 8.49 -22.98
N PRO A 391 8.73 9.09 -24.18
CA PRO A 391 7.63 9.21 -25.13
C PRO A 391 7.32 7.86 -25.78
N ILE A 392 6.07 7.41 -25.65
CA ILE A 392 5.46 6.41 -26.52
C ILE A 392 5.41 6.98 -27.93
N SER A 393 6.29 6.52 -28.82
CA SER A 393 6.08 6.51 -30.28
C SER A 393 7.21 5.75 -30.96
N GLY A 394 6.87 4.65 -31.65
CA GLY A 394 7.81 3.83 -32.39
C GLY A 394 8.60 4.63 -33.42
N LYS A 395 9.91 4.81 -33.19
CA LYS A 395 10.91 5.21 -34.20
C LYS A 395 12.34 5.22 -33.65
N LYS A 396 12.79 4.17 -32.95
CA LYS A 396 14.22 3.97 -32.66
C LYS A 396 14.63 2.49 -32.73
N PHE A 397 14.53 1.91 -33.93
CA PHE A 397 15.06 0.58 -34.24
C PHE A 397 16.38 0.61 -35.03
N LEU A 398 17.06 1.76 -35.18
CA LEU A 398 18.21 1.84 -36.12
C LEU A 398 19.47 2.57 -35.63
N LEU A 399 19.60 2.93 -34.36
CA LEU A 399 20.77 3.70 -33.90
C LEU A 399 21.44 3.16 -32.61
N PHE A 400 21.22 1.90 -32.28
CA PHE A 400 21.76 1.25 -31.07
C PHE A 400 22.74 0.09 -31.36
N LEU A 401 23.30 0.02 -32.58
CA LEU A 401 24.22 -1.05 -32.99
C LEU A 401 25.70 -0.64 -33.04
N LEU A 402 26.09 0.57 -32.60
CA LEU A 402 27.43 1.09 -32.93
C LEU A 402 28.28 1.64 -31.78
N LEU A 403 27.87 1.54 -30.52
CA LEU A 403 28.75 1.94 -29.41
C LEU A 403 28.61 0.98 -28.21
N HIS A 404 29.30 -0.15 -28.31
CA HIS A 404 29.78 -0.91 -27.15
C HIS A 404 31.32 -0.88 -27.19
N VAL A 405 31.92 -0.97 -26.01
CA VAL A 405 33.37 -0.98 -25.71
C VAL A 405 33.95 0.41 -25.40
N THR A 406 33.73 0.89 -24.17
CA THR A 406 34.76 1.04 -23.10
C THR A 406 34.21 1.96 -22.01
N ILE A 407 33.80 1.39 -20.86
CA ILE A 407 33.95 1.86 -19.47
C ILE A 407 33.00 0.98 -18.63
N LEU A 408 33.59 -0.05 -18.03
CA LEU A 408 33.05 -0.73 -16.86
C LEU A 408 33.12 0.22 -15.65
N SER A 409 32.20 0.02 -14.72
CA SER A 409 32.15 0.56 -13.35
C SER A 409 31.51 1.95 -13.15
N THR A 410 30.17 1.98 -13.15
CA THR A 410 29.36 2.48 -12.01
C THR A 410 27.90 2.12 -12.29
N ARG A 411 27.39 1.09 -11.61
CA ARG A 411 25.95 0.82 -11.50
C ARG A 411 25.35 1.96 -10.67
N CYS A 412 24.55 2.82 -11.30
CA CYS A 412 23.64 3.69 -10.57
C CYS A 412 22.49 2.81 -10.08
N MET A 413 22.43 2.59 -8.76
CA MET A 413 21.38 1.82 -8.09
C MET A 413 20.05 2.56 -8.21
N MET A 414 19.00 1.86 -8.65
CA MET A 414 17.62 2.27 -8.42
C MET A 414 17.33 2.14 -6.91
N PRO A 415 16.55 3.04 -6.28
CA PRO A 415 16.08 2.83 -4.92
C PRO A 415 15.11 1.64 -4.90
N ASP A 416 15.44 0.66 -4.06
CA ASP A 416 14.72 -0.57 -3.86
C ASP A 416 13.57 -0.35 -2.85
N LEU A 417 12.33 -0.22 -3.34
CA LEU A 417 11.11 -0.02 -2.54
C LEU A 417 10.79 -1.19 -1.57
N SER A 418 11.63 -2.23 -1.51
CA SER A 418 11.50 -3.31 -0.54
C SER A 418 12.31 -3.14 0.75
N GLN A 419 13.26 -2.20 0.78
CA GLN A 419 14.16 -1.99 1.93
C GLN A 419 13.47 -1.34 3.13
N ASP A 420 12.27 -0.79 2.97
CA ASP A 420 11.53 -0.15 4.06
C ASP A 420 10.69 -1.13 4.91
N LEU A 421 10.53 -2.39 4.48
CA LEU A 421 9.72 -3.38 5.22
C LEU A 421 10.54 -4.37 6.05
N ILE A 422 11.54 -5.02 5.44
CA ILE A 422 12.36 -6.04 6.10
C ILE A 422 13.77 -5.46 6.29
N PRO A 423 14.23 -5.25 7.53
CA PRO A 423 15.55 -4.69 7.78
C PRO A 423 16.67 -5.55 7.21
N ILE A 424 17.66 -4.92 6.59
CA ILE A 424 18.94 -5.54 6.27
C ILE A 424 19.84 -5.45 7.50
N VAL A 425 20.29 -6.60 8.00
CA VAL A 425 21.22 -6.72 9.12
C VAL A 425 22.55 -7.27 8.60
N ASP A 426 23.62 -6.50 8.83
CA ASP A 426 24.99 -6.88 8.44
C ASP A 426 25.69 -7.59 9.60
N LEU A 427 26.19 -8.82 9.40
CA LEU A 427 26.85 -9.64 10.42
C LEU A 427 28.40 -9.50 10.48
N ASP A 428 28.98 -8.42 9.96
CA ASP A 428 30.42 -8.17 10.03
C ASP A 428 31.01 -8.13 11.47
N ALA A 429 32.15 -8.75 11.75
CA ALA A 429 32.65 -8.93 13.12
C ALA A 429 33.06 -7.64 13.88
N SER A 430 32.93 -6.46 13.26
CA SER A 430 33.40 -5.18 13.80
C SER A 430 32.51 -4.58 14.91
N ALA A 431 31.23 -4.99 15.03
CA ALA A 431 30.31 -4.48 16.07
C ALA A 431 29.25 -5.51 16.57
N PRO A 432 29.64 -6.61 17.23
CA PRO A 432 28.73 -7.73 17.55
C PRO A 432 27.50 -7.35 18.41
N THR A 433 27.63 -6.43 19.35
CA THR A 433 26.51 -6.01 20.23
C THR A 433 25.48 -5.14 19.50
N GLU A 434 25.95 -4.28 18.59
CA GLU A 434 25.06 -3.45 17.78
C GLU A 434 24.26 -4.32 16.80
N GLN A 435 24.90 -5.33 16.22
CA GLN A 435 24.27 -6.30 15.33
C GLN A 435 23.22 -7.14 16.03
N ALA A 436 23.55 -7.67 17.21
CA ALA A 436 22.60 -8.37 18.06
C ALA A 436 21.36 -7.51 18.35
N THR A 437 21.55 -6.22 18.61
CA THR A 437 20.46 -5.27 18.85
C THR A 437 19.60 -5.05 17.60
N GLN A 438 20.21 -4.82 16.44
CA GLN A 438 19.51 -4.62 15.17
C GLN A 438 18.74 -5.87 14.74
N LEU A 439 19.36 -7.05 14.90
CA LEU A 439 18.77 -8.34 14.58
C LEU A 439 17.53 -8.61 15.46
N CYS A 440 17.65 -8.48 16.78
CA CYS A 440 16.51 -8.64 17.67
C CYS A 440 15.44 -7.57 17.41
N LYS A 441 15.81 -6.33 17.06
CA LYS A 441 14.82 -5.31 16.67
C LYS A 441 14.02 -5.76 15.44
N ALA A 442 14.68 -6.22 14.38
CA ALA A 442 14.01 -6.72 13.17
C ALA A 442 13.06 -7.88 13.48
N PHE A 443 13.50 -8.82 14.33
CA PHE A 443 12.67 -9.95 14.76
C PHE A 443 11.52 -9.60 15.71
N ARG A 444 11.66 -8.54 16.54
CA ARG A 444 10.56 -8.02 17.38
C ARG A 444 9.49 -7.31 16.55
N GLU A 445 9.90 -6.56 15.54
CA GLU A 445 9.02 -5.68 14.76
C GLU A 445 8.36 -6.41 13.58
N VAL A 446 9.14 -7.22 12.86
CA VAL A 446 8.72 -7.81 11.57
C VAL A 446 8.76 -9.34 11.59
N GLY A 447 9.57 -9.95 12.46
CA GLY A 447 9.79 -11.40 12.45
C GLY A 447 10.67 -11.91 11.30
N PHE A 448 11.12 -11.01 10.42
CA PHE A 448 11.99 -11.27 9.25
C PHE A 448 13.16 -10.28 9.22
N ALA A 449 14.29 -10.71 8.65
CA ALA A 449 15.44 -9.87 8.33
C ALA A 449 16.17 -10.37 7.07
N TYR A 450 16.75 -9.46 6.28
CA TYR A 450 17.76 -9.82 5.28
C TYR A 450 19.13 -9.83 5.94
N ILE A 451 19.82 -10.96 5.94
CA ILE A 451 21.13 -11.09 6.53
C ILE A 451 22.20 -10.92 5.46
N LYS A 452 23.05 -9.91 5.63
CA LYS A 452 24.23 -9.64 4.79
C LYS A 452 25.50 -10.07 5.53
N ASN A 453 26.57 -10.38 4.78
CA ASN A 453 27.86 -10.81 5.33
C ASN A 453 27.73 -12.05 6.26
N HIS A 454 26.75 -12.91 5.96
CA HIS A 454 26.44 -14.14 6.69
C HIS A 454 27.61 -15.14 6.76
N GLY A 455 28.55 -15.08 5.80
CA GLY A 455 29.77 -15.90 5.80
C GLY A 455 29.65 -17.24 5.09
N ILE A 456 28.49 -17.56 4.51
CA ILE A 456 28.36 -18.62 3.50
C ILE A 456 28.84 -18.04 2.16
N PRO A 457 29.83 -18.66 1.49
CA PRO A 457 30.33 -18.15 0.21
C PRO A 457 29.23 -18.10 -0.86
N GLU A 458 29.09 -16.97 -1.55
CA GLU A 458 28.11 -16.76 -2.62
C GLU A 458 28.18 -17.84 -3.71
N GLU A 459 29.39 -18.28 -4.06
CA GLU A 459 29.60 -19.36 -5.03
C GLU A 459 29.03 -20.71 -4.57
N LYS A 460 29.01 -20.97 -3.25
CA LYS A 460 28.37 -22.18 -2.69
C LYS A 460 26.84 -22.08 -2.77
N ILE A 461 26.25 -20.91 -2.58
CA ILE A 461 24.80 -20.71 -2.75
C ILE A 461 24.42 -20.91 -4.22
N LYS A 462 25.17 -20.33 -5.16
CA LYS A 462 24.96 -20.54 -6.61
C LYS A 462 25.12 -22.00 -7.02
N GLU A 463 26.14 -22.68 -6.49
CA GLU A 463 26.38 -24.11 -6.71
C GLU A 463 25.20 -24.95 -6.16
N ALA A 464 24.65 -24.61 -4.98
CA ALA A 464 23.48 -25.27 -4.41
C ALA A 464 22.24 -25.14 -5.31
N PHE A 465 21.95 -23.93 -5.81
CA PHE A 465 20.86 -23.74 -6.78
C PHE A 465 21.12 -24.49 -8.11
N SER A 466 22.37 -24.62 -8.54
CA SER A 466 22.73 -25.44 -9.71
C SER A 466 22.44 -26.92 -9.47
N TRP A 467 22.81 -27.46 -8.31
CA TRP A 467 22.51 -28.83 -7.93
C TRP A 467 21.02 -29.11 -7.78
N SER A 468 20.28 -28.18 -7.15
CA SER A 468 18.82 -28.23 -7.06
C SER A 468 18.18 -28.33 -8.45
N ARG A 469 18.59 -27.47 -9.39
CA ARG A 469 18.14 -27.55 -10.80
C ARG A 469 18.42 -28.92 -11.42
N LYS A 470 19.67 -29.39 -11.33
CA LYS A 470 20.06 -30.69 -11.90
C LYS A 470 19.25 -31.84 -11.32
N PHE A 471 18.96 -31.82 -10.03
CA PHE A 471 18.13 -32.83 -9.37
C PHE A 471 16.70 -32.82 -9.91
N PHE A 472 16.04 -31.66 -9.96
CA PHE A 472 14.66 -31.57 -10.42
C PHE A 472 14.48 -31.80 -11.93
N ASP A 473 15.54 -31.59 -12.72
CA ASP A 473 15.61 -31.93 -14.15
C ASP A 473 15.85 -33.44 -14.41
N LEU A 474 16.09 -34.26 -13.38
CA LEU A 474 16.20 -35.72 -13.55
C LEU A 474 14.87 -36.32 -14.02
N PRO A 475 14.90 -37.43 -14.78
CA PRO A 475 13.70 -38.20 -15.07
C PRO A 475 12.94 -38.58 -13.80
N GLN A 476 11.61 -38.61 -13.85
CA GLN A 476 10.77 -38.92 -12.69
C GLN A 476 11.17 -40.25 -12.04
N SER A 477 11.49 -41.26 -12.86
CA SER A 477 11.96 -42.57 -12.40
C SER A 477 13.28 -42.55 -11.63
N GLU A 478 14.11 -41.52 -11.80
CA GLU A 478 15.33 -41.33 -11.01
C GLU A 478 15.05 -40.57 -9.70
N LYS A 479 14.17 -39.57 -9.73
CA LYS A 479 13.73 -38.84 -8.52
C LYS A 479 13.01 -39.77 -7.54
N ASP A 480 12.16 -40.66 -8.05
CA ASP A 480 11.39 -41.63 -7.26
C ASP A 480 12.25 -42.69 -6.57
N LYS A 481 13.53 -42.82 -6.93
CA LYS A 481 14.48 -43.71 -6.24
C LYS A 481 14.95 -43.16 -4.89
N ALA A 482 14.65 -41.91 -4.60
CA ALA A 482 14.89 -41.29 -3.30
C ALA A 482 13.57 -40.87 -2.65
N PRO A 483 12.61 -41.78 -2.40
CA PRO A 483 11.25 -41.40 -2.04
C PRO A 483 11.15 -40.77 -0.66
N HIS A 484 10.25 -39.80 -0.52
CA HIS A 484 9.83 -39.32 0.79
C HIS A 484 9.07 -40.42 1.57
N PRO A 485 9.42 -40.67 2.86
CA PRO A 485 8.80 -41.69 3.70
C PRO A 485 7.27 -41.55 3.76
N ALA A 486 6.56 -42.68 3.77
CA ALA A 486 5.10 -42.66 3.84
C ALA A 486 4.55 -42.24 5.22
N GLU A 487 5.33 -42.46 6.28
CA GLU A 487 4.95 -42.22 7.67
C GLU A 487 6.19 -41.77 8.48
N GLY A 488 5.98 -40.94 9.50
CA GLY A 488 7.02 -40.44 10.39
C GLY A 488 7.19 -38.92 10.33
N TRP A 489 7.82 -38.38 11.37
CA TRP A 489 8.11 -36.95 11.53
C TRP A 489 9.39 -36.51 10.79
N TYR A 490 10.14 -37.48 10.26
CA TYR A 490 11.40 -37.23 9.58
C TYR A 490 11.21 -37.03 8.08
N HIS A 491 11.27 -35.77 7.69
CA HIS A 491 11.23 -35.34 6.32
C HIS A 491 12.59 -35.60 5.63
N ARG A 492 12.64 -36.62 4.77
CA ARG A 492 13.84 -37.02 3.97
C ARG A 492 13.41 -37.40 2.56
N GLY A 493 14.25 -37.19 1.55
CA GLY A 493 13.98 -37.64 0.18
C GLY A 493 12.97 -36.75 -0.57
N TYR A 494 12.46 -37.28 -1.67
CA TYR A 494 11.73 -36.57 -2.73
C TYR A 494 10.21 -36.71 -2.61
N SER A 495 9.51 -35.59 -2.77
CA SER A 495 8.06 -35.52 -2.84
C SER A 495 7.62 -34.91 -4.17
N SER A 496 6.69 -35.59 -4.85
CA SER A 496 6.18 -35.18 -6.16
C SER A 496 5.09 -34.11 -6.08
N ILE A 497 4.82 -33.48 -7.23
CA ILE A 497 3.83 -32.41 -7.36
C ILE A 497 2.45 -32.85 -6.87
N GLY A 498 1.84 -32.03 -6.01
CA GLY A 498 0.50 -32.26 -5.47
C GLY A 498 0.41 -33.30 -4.36
N ARG A 499 1.53 -33.89 -3.91
CA ARG A 499 1.55 -34.88 -2.80
C ARG A 499 1.51 -34.22 -1.41
N GLU A 500 2.07 -33.03 -1.26
CA GLU A 500 2.16 -32.29 0.01
C GLU A 500 1.36 -30.99 -0.04
N LYS A 501 0.56 -30.71 1.01
CA LYS A 501 -0.11 -29.43 1.21
C LYS A 501 0.03 -28.95 2.65
N VAL A 502 0.54 -27.73 2.82
CA VAL A 502 0.59 -27.07 4.13
C VAL A 502 -0.77 -26.44 4.38
N SER A 503 -1.34 -26.63 5.56
CA SER A 503 -2.57 -25.96 6.00
C SER A 503 -2.29 -25.21 7.31
N GLN A 504 -3.11 -24.23 7.68
CA GLN A 504 -2.99 -23.55 8.97
C GLN A 504 -4.41 -23.31 9.48
N ASN A 505 -4.67 -23.56 10.77
CA ASN A 505 -5.95 -23.34 11.45
C ASN A 505 -7.17 -24.12 10.88
N LEU A 506 -6.93 -25.23 10.17
CA LEU A 506 -7.97 -26.14 9.67
C LEU A 506 -7.88 -27.47 10.43
N PHE A 507 -8.79 -27.66 11.39
CA PHE A 507 -8.77 -28.81 12.31
C PHE A 507 -9.84 -29.86 12.02
N ASP A 508 -10.73 -29.60 11.06
CA ASP A 508 -11.80 -30.53 10.69
C ASP A 508 -11.47 -31.26 9.37
N LYS A 509 -11.86 -32.54 9.30
CA LYS A 509 -11.52 -33.43 8.19
C LYS A 509 -12.13 -33.01 6.86
N ASP A 510 -13.28 -32.34 6.87
CA ASP A 510 -13.99 -31.91 5.66
C ASP A 510 -13.36 -30.63 5.10
N GLY A 511 -12.97 -29.69 5.97
CA GLY A 511 -12.19 -28.50 5.64
C GLY A 511 -10.80 -28.85 5.08
N LEU A 512 -10.10 -29.82 5.67
CA LEU A 512 -8.83 -30.35 5.15
C LEU A 512 -9.01 -31.01 3.77
N ALA A 513 -10.05 -31.82 3.59
CA ALA A 513 -10.35 -32.46 2.30
C ALA A 513 -10.71 -31.45 1.21
N GLN A 514 -11.42 -30.38 1.57
CA GLN A 514 -11.78 -29.29 0.66
C GLN A 514 -10.58 -28.41 0.31
N HIS A 515 -9.71 -28.11 1.27
CA HIS A 515 -8.45 -27.40 1.05
C HIS A 515 -7.52 -28.20 0.14
N ARG A 516 -7.47 -29.54 0.26
CA ARG A 516 -6.65 -30.43 -0.60
C ARG A 516 -7.15 -30.59 -2.05
N LYS A 517 -8.30 -30.01 -2.43
CA LYS A 517 -8.79 -30.03 -3.83
C LYS A 517 -7.98 -29.13 -4.77
N VAL A 518 -7.29 -28.12 -4.23
CA VAL A 518 -6.38 -27.24 -4.98
C VAL A 518 -4.94 -27.72 -4.74
N PRO A 519 -4.26 -28.32 -5.73
CA PRO A 519 -2.91 -28.86 -5.53
C PRO A 519 -1.84 -27.75 -5.52
N ASP A 520 -0.92 -27.81 -4.55
CA ASP A 520 0.29 -26.99 -4.53
C ASP A 520 1.15 -27.36 -5.75
N GLN A 521 1.48 -26.39 -6.61
CA GLN A 521 2.29 -26.57 -7.81
C GLN A 521 3.79 -26.57 -7.45
N LYS A 522 4.21 -27.54 -6.64
CA LYS A 522 5.60 -27.68 -6.17
C LYS A 522 6.03 -29.13 -6.02
N GLU A 523 7.31 -29.40 -6.22
CA GLU A 523 8.00 -30.63 -5.82
C GLU A 523 9.14 -30.30 -4.85
N SER A 524 9.52 -31.25 -4.01
CA SER A 524 10.51 -31.03 -2.94
C SER A 524 11.52 -32.18 -2.82
N PHE A 525 12.72 -31.86 -2.33
CA PHE A 525 13.70 -32.85 -1.85
C PHE A 525 14.21 -32.41 -0.49
N GLU A 526 14.18 -33.30 0.50
CA GLU A 526 14.44 -32.97 1.90
C GLU A 526 15.61 -33.78 2.46
N LEU A 527 16.39 -33.15 3.32
CA LEU A 527 17.50 -33.78 4.02
C LEU A 527 17.68 -33.16 5.40
N GLY A 528 18.17 -33.96 6.34
CA GLY A 528 18.64 -33.50 7.65
C GLY A 528 20.14 -33.70 7.79
N ARG A 529 20.62 -33.69 9.03
CA ARG A 529 22.03 -33.96 9.35
C ARG A 529 22.45 -35.33 8.86
N GLU A 530 23.71 -35.42 8.44
CA GLU A 530 24.29 -36.70 8.06
C GLU A 530 24.56 -37.55 9.32
N ASN A 531 24.41 -38.88 9.20
CA ASN A 531 24.58 -39.85 10.31
C ASN A 531 23.55 -39.69 11.45
N ASP A 532 22.31 -39.33 11.10
CA ASP A 532 21.20 -39.40 12.04
C ASP A 532 20.82 -40.86 12.34
N ASP A 533 20.94 -41.24 13.61
CA ASP A 533 20.68 -42.60 14.09
C ASP A 533 19.20 -43.00 14.01
N VAL A 534 18.29 -42.02 13.91
CA VAL A 534 16.85 -42.28 13.82
C VAL A 534 16.37 -42.35 12.37
N MET A 535 16.73 -41.37 11.53
CA MET A 535 16.36 -41.36 10.12
C MET A 535 17.48 -40.85 9.21
N SER A 536 18.15 -41.79 8.54
CA SER A 536 19.16 -41.49 7.52
C SER A 536 18.58 -40.74 6.33
N ASN A 537 19.38 -39.85 5.75
CA ASN A 537 19.07 -39.17 4.49
C ASN A 537 18.84 -40.17 3.35
N ILE A 538 17.78 -39.96 2.57
CA ILE A 538 17.45 -40.78 1.40
C ILE A 538 17.97 -40.06 0.16
N TRP A 539 19.18 -40.40 -0.27
CA TRP A 539 19.85 -39.77 -1.41
C TRP A 539 19.45 -40.40 -2.75
N PRO A 540 19.41 -39.63 -3.86
CA PRO A 540 19.30 -40.21 -5.19
C PRO A 540 20.52 -41.10 -5.49
N PRO A 541 20.39 -42.08 -6.40
CA PRO A 541 21.52 -42.92 -6.78
C PRO A 541 22.70 -42.07 -7.26
N ALA A 542 23.90 -42.34 -6.73
CA ALA A 542 25.11 -41.61 -7.12
C ALA A 542 25.40 -41.67 -8.62
N ALA A 543 24.94 -42.72 -9.31
CA ALA A 543 25.06 -42.83 -10.77
C ALA A 543 24.18 -41.81 -11.53
N ALA A 544 23.04 -41.41 -10.95
CA ALA A 544 22.14 -40.43 -11.54
C ALA A 544 22.58 -38.99 -11.28
N LEU A 545 23.17 -38.73 -10.10
CA LEU A 545 23.63 -37.40 -9.71
C LEU A 545 24.92 -37.44 -8.86
N PRO A 546 26.09 -37.73 -9.48
CA PRO A 546 27.35 -37.87 -8.75
C PRO A 546 27.77 -36.56 -8.06
N GLY A 547 28.19 -36.62 -6.79
CA GLY A 547 28.65 -35.44 -6.04
C GLY A 547 27.56 -34.66 -5.31
N PHE A 548 26.28 -35.01 -5.52
CA PHE A 548 25.14 -34.31 -4.92
C PHE A 548 25.10 -34.45 -3.39
N ARG A 549 25.31 -35.67 -2.90
CA ARG A 549 25.33 -35.96 -1.46
C ARG A 549 26.45 -35.19 -0.77
N GLU A 550 27.67 -35.31 -1.29
CA GLU A 550 28.86 -34.69 -0.73
C GLU A 550 28.69 -33.17 -0.66
N PHE A 551 28.21 -32.56 -1.76
CA PHE A 551 27.95 -31.13 -1.78
C PHE A 551 26.92 -30.70 -0.74
N PHE A 552 25.77 -31.38 -0.64
CA PHE A 552 24.71 -30.96 0.27
C PHE A 552 25.01 -31.26 1.74
N VAL A 553 25.82 -32.28 2.04
CA VAL A 553 26.38 -32.47 3.39
C VAL A 553 27.28 -31.28 3.78
N ASP A 554 28.17 -30.85 2.88
CA ASP A 554 29.01 -29.68 3.11
C ASP A 554 28.19 -28.39 3.25
N PHE A 555 27.19 -28.19 2.38
CA PHE A 555 26.31 -27.03 2.42
C PHE A 555 25.47 -26.98 3.70
N TYR A 556 24.96 -28.13 4.16
CA TYR A 556 24.24 -28.25 5.43
C TYR A 556 25.13 -27.80 6.61
N ASN A 557 26.41 -28.17 6.61
CA ASN A 557 27.36 -27.72 7.63
C ASN A 557 27.67 -26.22 7.56
N LEU A 558 27.67 -25.61 6.38
CA LEU A 558 27.77 -24.15 6.23
C LEU A 558 26.55 -23.44 6.85
N CYS A 559 25.35 -24.00 6.67
CA CYS A 559 24.14 -23.49 7.30
C CYS A 559 24.20 -23.61 8.84
N ASN A 560 24.69 -24.74 9.39
CA ASN A 560 24.93 -24.89 10.84
C ASN A 560 25.90 -23.82 11.38
N GLY A 561 26.93 -23.46 10.62
CA GLY A 561 27.85 -22.39 11.03
C GLY A 561 27.21 -20.99 11.05
N LEU A 562 26.19 -20.75 10.21
CA LEU A 562 25.40 -19.51 10.24
C LEU A 562 24.36 -19.53 11.36
N GLU A 563 23.72 -20.67 11.61
CA GLU A 563 22.84 -20.91 12.77
C GLU A 563 23.54 -20.47 14.06
N ASP A 564 24.77 -20.93 14.31
CA ASP A 564 25.53 -20.59 15.53
C ASP A 564 25.69 -19.08 15.71
N LYS A 565 26.03 -18.36 14.64
CA LYS A 565 26.19 -16.90 14.68
C LYS A 565 24.88 -16.18 14.98
N LEU A 566 23.78 -16.64 14.38
CA LEU A 566 22.47 -16.03 14.56
C LEU A 566 21.91 -16.29 15.96
N LEU A 567 22.02 -17.52 16.48
CA LEU A 567 21.61 -17.86 17.83
C LEU A 567 22.41 -17.08 18.88
N ALA A 568 23.72 -16.94 18.70
CA ALA A 568 24.56 -16.13 19.56
C ALA A 568 24.16 -14.64 19.54
N ALA A 569 23.91 -14.08 18.34
CA ALA A 569 23.46 -12.71 18.20
C ALA A 569 22.07 -12.48 18.84
N VAL A 570 21.14 -13.41 18.67
CA VAL A 570 19.81 -13.35 19.31
C VAL A 570 19.95 -13.43 20.84
N ALA A 571 20.77 -14.34 21.37
CA ALA A 571 21.00 -14.44 22.81
C ALA A 571 21.55 -13.12 23.39
N VAL A 572 22.57 -12.54 22.75
CA VAL A 572 23.13 -11.24 23.15
C VAL A 572 22.08 -10.13 23.07
N GLY A 573 21.26 -10.09 22.01
CA GLY A 573 20.23 -9.06 21.82
C GLY A 573 19.04 -9.17 22.77
N LEU A 574 18.87 -10.35 23.40
CA LEU A 574 17.94 -10.60 24.51
C LEU A 574 18.59 -10.35 25.89
N GLY A 575 19.86 -9.95 25.94
CA GLY A 575 20.59 -9.71 27.19
C GLY A 575 21.09 -10.97 27.90
N LEU A 576 21.28 -12.07 27.16
CA LEU A 576 21.82 -13.35 27.65
C LEU A 576 23.29 -13.51 27.25
N SER A 577 23.92 -14.58 27.73
CA SER A 577 25.24 -14.99 27.24
C SER A 577 25.13 -15.52 25.80
N ALA A 578 26.17 -15.30 24.99
CA ALA A 578 26.17 -15.69 23.57
C ALA A 578 26.02 -17.21 23.35
N ASP A 579 26.34 -18.03 24.35
CA ASP A 579 26.26 -19.49 24.33
C ASP A 579 24.93 -20.05 24.87
N TYR A 580 23.95 -19.19 25.17
CA TYR A 580 22.71 -19.58 25.85
C TYR A 580 21.93 -20.69 25.11
N PHE A 581 21.89 -20.65 23.78
CA PHE A 581 21.16 -21.64 22.96
C PHE A 581 22.03 -22.82 22.50
N ASP A 582 23.34 -22.84 22.76
CA ASP A 582 24.27 -23.85 22.22
C ASP A 582 23.89 -25.29 22.62
N ALA A 583 23.48 -25.47 23.88
CA ALA A 583 23.08 -26.78 24.40
C ALA A 583 21.75 -27.26 23.82
N CYS A 584 20.90 -26.33 23.36
CA CYS A 584 19.59 -26.61 22.79
C CYS A 584 19.66 -27.05 21.32
N HIS A 585 20.76 -26.77 20.62
CA HIS A 585 20.95 -27.02 19.19
C HIS A 585 22.17 -27.92 18.89
N ARG A 586 22.66 -28.65 19.90
CA ARG A 586 23.91 -29.42 19.79
C ARG A 586 23.80 -30.59 18.81
N GLY A 587 22.64 -31.23 18.76
CA GLY A 587 22.34 -32.37 17.89
C GLY A 587 22.26 -32.00 16.41
N ARG A 588 22.09 -30.71 16.10
CA ARG A 588 21.95 -30.16 14.73
C ARG A 588 20.79 -30.82 13.97
N ASP A 589 19.66 -31.01 14.63
CA ASP A 589 18.49 -31.68 14.05
C ASP A 589 17.68 -30.74 13.13
N ASN A 590 18.38 -30.06 12.23
CA ASN A 590 17.83 -29.10 11.28
C ASN A 590 17.34 -29.81 10.02
N GLN A 591 16.60 -29.09 9.18
CA GLN A 591 16.08 -29.64 7.92
C GLN A 591 16.34 -28.69 6.76
N LEU A 592 17.05 -29.16 5.73
CA LEU A 592 17.17 -28.47 4.46
C LEU A 592 16.13 -29.04 3.50
N ARG A 593 15.35 -28.16 2.87
CA ARG A 593 14.38 -28.51 1.84
C ARG A 593 14.73 -27.78 0.57
N LEU A 594 14.91 -28.51 -0.52
CA LEU A 594 15.01 -27.96 -1.87
C LEU A 594 13.60 -27.89 -2.45
N LEU A 595 13.19 -26.74 -2.96
CA LEU A 595 11.86 -26.52 -3.56
C LEU A 595 12.00 -26.12 -5.02
N HIS A 596 11.19 -26.75 -5.86
CA HIS A 596 11.01 -26.37 -7.26
C HIS A 596 9.53 -26.16 -7.56
N TYR A 597 9.24 -25.02 -8.18
CA TYR A 597 7.92 -24.65 -8.67
C TYR A 597 8.00 -24.65 -10.20
N PRO A 598 7.49 -25.70 -10.87
CA PRO A 598 7.45 -25.75 -12.33
C PRO A 598 6.57 -24.64 -12.91
N PRO A 599 6.79 -24.21 -14.17
CA PRO A 599 5.87 -23.34 -14.88
C PRO A 599 4.48 -24.00 -15.01
N PHE A 600 3.42 -23.23 -14.71
CA PHE A 600 2.04 -23.62 -14.92
C PHE A 600 1.22 -22.42 -15.43
N ALA A 601 0.00 -22.68 -15.91
CA ALA A 601 -0.86 -21.63 -16.45
C ALA A 601 -1.20 -20.60 -15.36
N ALA A 602 -0.88 -19.33 -15.60
CA ALA A 602 -1.10 -18.24 -14.64
C ALA A 602 -2.58 -18.08 -14.27
N GLU A 603 -3.48 -18.38 -15.20
CA GLU A 603 -4.93 -18.37 -15.00
C GLU A 603 -5.38 -19.30 -13.85
N LEU A 604 -4.68 -20.42 -13.62
CA LEU A 604 -4.99 -21.31 -12.50
C LEU A 604 -4.67 -20.65 -11.15
N LEU A 605 -3.64 -19.82 -11.07
CA LEU A 605 -3.33 -19.02 -9.88
C LEU A 605 -4.35 -17.87 -9.73
N GLU A 606 -4.66 -17.16 -10.81
CA GLU A 606 -5.61 -16.03 -10.83
C GLU A 606 -7.03 -16.45 -10.45
N SER A 607 -7.45 -17.65 -10.84
CA SER A 607 -8.76 -18.22 -10.52
C SER A 607 -8.81 -18.95 -9.17
N GLY A 608 -7.69 -19.03 -8.44
CA GLY A 608 -7.58 -19.77 -7.18
C GLY A 608 -7.68 -21.29 -7.32
N GLN A 609 -7.45 -21.82 -8.53
CA GLN A 609 -7.46 -23.25 -8.86
C GLN A 609 -6.07 -23.91 -8.72
N ALA A 610 -5.03 -23.13 -8.44
CA ALA A 610 -3.69 -23.57 -8.07
C ALA A 610 -3.08 -22.59 -7.04
N ASP A 611 -2.21 -23.11 -6.17
CA ASP A 611 -1.40 -22.32 -5.23
C ASP A 611 0.07 -22.76 -5.34
N CYS A 612 1.02 -21.90 -4.93
CA CYS A 612 2.42 -22.31 -4.78
C CYS A 612 2.69 -22.78 -3.35
N ILE A 613 2.53 -21.91 -2.35
CA ILE A 613 2.42 -22.29 -0.92
C ILE A 613 1.42 -21.35 -0.25
N GLY A 614 0.43 -21.90 0.45
CA GLY A 614 -0.54 -21.15 1.26
C GLY A 614 0.10 -20.39 2.44
N ALA A 615 -0.67 -19.49 3.05
CA ALA A 615 -0.25 -18.76 4.25
C ALA A 615 0.05 -19.73 5.41
N HIS A 616 1.25 -19.62 6.00
CA HIS A 616 1.72 -20.43 7.13
C HIS A 616 2.77 -19.69 7.97
N SER A 617 3.07 -20.22 9.15
CA SER A 617 4.24 -19.87 9.98
C SER A 617 5.15 -21.10 10.10
N ASP A 618 6.44 -20.87 10.33
CA ASP A 618 7.41 -21.95 10.54
C ASP A 618 7.38 -22.42 12.00
N PHE A 619 7.50 -23.72 12.25
CA PHE A 619 7.32 -24.27 13.61
C PHE A 619 8.61 -24.25 14.44
N GLY A 620 9.76 -24.28 13.78
CA GLY A 620 11.07 -24.41 14.42
C GLY A 620 11.52 -23.15 15.15
N THR A 621 12.81 -23.06 15.40
CA THR A 621 13.44 -21.91 16.07
C THR A 621 13.53 -20.72 15.11
N MET A 622 14.07 -20.93 13.91
CA MET A 622 14.13 -19.93 12.84
C MET A 622 14.38 -20.62 11.49
N THR A 623 14.30 -19.89 10.38
CA THR A 623 14.52 -20.44 9.04
C THR A 623 15.50 -19.57 8.27
N LEU A 624 16.46 -20.20 7.58
CA LEU A 624 17.30 -19.54 6.59
C LEU A 624 16.73 -19.82 5.20
N LEU A 625 16.27 -18.80 4.50
CA LEU A 625 15.70 -18.94 3.16
C LEU A 625 16.64 -18.41 2.08
N PHE A 626 17.15 -19.33 1.28
CA PHE A 626 17.79 -19.01 0.00
C PHE A 626 16.71 -18.95 -1.09
N GLN A 627 16.58 -17.81 -1.78
CA GLN A 627 15.61 -17.64 -2.87
C GLN A 627 16.26 -17.11 -4.15
N ASP A 628 15.73 -17.51 -5.31
CA ASP A 628 16.13 -16.94 -6.60
C ASP A 628 15.50 -15.57 -6.86
N ASP A 629 15.82 -14.98 -8.00
CA ASP A 629 15.35 -13.65 -8.41
C ASP A 629 13.94 -13.65 -9.03
N VAL A 630 13.27 -14.81 -9.08
CA VAL A 630 11.90 -14.88 -9.56
C VAL A 630 11.00 -14.13 -8.57
N GLY A 631 11.26 -14.27 -7.27
CA GLY A 631 10.46 -13.64 -6.22
C GLY A 631 9.23 -14.48 -5.85
N GLY A 632 8.23 -13.84 -5.24
CA GLY A 632 6.97 -14.50 -4.89
C GLY A 632 6.80 -14.93 -3.44
N LEU A 633 7.85 -14.84 -2.62
CA LEU A 633 7.66 -14.84 -1.17
C LEU A 633 6.89 -13.57 -0.78
N GLU A 634 5.87 -13.72 0.06
CA GLU A 634 5.18 -12.59 0.68
C GLU A 634 5.04 -12.84 2.19
N ILE A 635 5.28 -11.82 3.02
CA ILE A 635 5.10 -11.88 4.48
C ILE A 635 3.87 -11.10 4.91
N GLU A 636 3.17 -11.60 5.90
CA GLU A 636 2.00 -10.96 6.49
C GLU A 636 2.43 -9.74 7.31
N ASP A 637 1.75 -8.63 7.09
CA ASP A 637 1.99 -7.37 7.78
C ASP A 637 1.74 -7.51 9.28
N GLN A 638 2.77 -7.19 10.08
CA GLN A 638 2.79 -7.38 11.54
C GLN A 638 2.34 -6.13 12.32
N GLY A 639 1.96 -5.05 11.63
CA GLY A 639 1.59 -3.76 12.22
C GLY A 639 0.28 -3.73 13.03
N GLY A 640 -0.17 -4.86 13.57
CA GLY A 640 -1.43 -4.97 14.31
C GLY A 640 -1.42 -5.90 15.52
N THR A 641 -2.33 -5.65 16.46
CA THR A 641 -2.62 -6.51 17.62
C THR A 641 -3.41 -7.76 17.22
N GLU A 642 -3.38 -8.84 18.00
CA GLU A 642 -4.02 -10.15 17.70
C GLU A 642 -5.53 -10.08 17.35
N SER A 643 -6.21 -8.98 17.71
CA SER A 643 -7.59 -8.68 17.30
C SER A 643 -7.74 -8.05 15.90
N GLU A 644 -6.63 -7.72 15.22
CA GLU A 644 -6.55 -7.03 13.92
C GLU A 644 -6.37 -7.97 12.72
N GLY A 645 -6.34 -9.29 12.97
CA GLY A 645 -6.43 -10.37 11.97
C GLY A 645 -5.45 -10.23 10.81
N GLY A 646 -4.42 -11.08 10.82
CA GLY A 646 -3.54 -11.33 9.69
C GLY A 646 -4.27 -11.46 8.34
N GLY A 647 -3.63 -10.99 7.26
CA GLY A 647 -4.15 -11.21 5.91
C GLY A 647 -3.60 -10.30 4.81
N ARG A 648 -2.89 -9.21 5.15
CA ARG A 648 -2.17 -8.40 4.15
C ARG A 648 -0.77 -8.95 4.00
N PHE A 649 -0.44 -9.48 2.83
CA PHE A 649 0.91 -9.97 2.54
C PHE A 649 1.65 -8.96 1.68
N ARG A 650 2.94 -8.76 1.96
CA ARG A 650 3.84 -7.86 1.24
C ARG A 650 4.97 -8.67 0.61
N PRO A 651 5.39 -8.36 -0.63
CA PRO A 651 6.43 -9.13 -1.30
C PRO A 651 7.78 -8.98 -0.60
N VAL A 652 8.56 -10.06 -0.60
CA VAL A 652 9.93 -10.15 -0.11
C VAL A 652 10.84 -10.45 -1.29
N PRO A 653 11.29 -9.42 -2.04
CA PRO A 653 12.10 -9.64 -3.23
C PRO A 653 13.47 -10.23 -2.90
N CYS A 654 14.15 -10.74 -3.91
CA CYS A 654 15.53 -11.21 -3.73
C CYS A 654 16.47 -9.99 -3.66
N VAL A 655 17.15 -9.82 -2.53
CA VAL A 655 18.20 -8.80 -2.37
C VAL A 655 19.56 -9.49 -2.57
N PRO A 656 20.34 -9.12 -3.61
CA PRO A 656 21.61 -9.78 -3.91
C PRO A 656 22.60 -9.79 -2.75
N GLY A 657 23.24 -10.93 -2.49
CA GLY A 657 24.23 -11.09 -1.41
C GLY A 657 23.63 -11.14 0.00
N THR A 658 22.35 -11.47 0.11
CA THR A 658 21.67 -11.64 1.39
C THR A 658 20.94 -12.99 1.49
N ILE A 659 20.66 -13.43 2.71
CA ILE A 659 19.79 -14.57 3.03
C ILE A 659 18.61 -14.03 3.83
N VAL A 660 17.38 -14.39 3.46
CA VAL A 660 16.20 -14.04 4.26
C VAL A 660 16.15 -14.95 5.48
N VAL A 661 16.00 -14.38 6.67
CA VAL A 661 15.87 -15.14 7.91
C VAL A 661 14.59 -14.73 8.63
N ASN A 662 13.82 -15.72 9.08
CA ASN A 662 12.61 -15.49 9.88
C ASN A 662 12.57 -16.34 11.14
N ILE A 663 11.86 -15.82 12.14
CA ILE A 663 11.63 -16.51 13.41
C ILE A 663 10.51 -17.52 13.24
N GLY A 664 10.67 -18.69 13.85
CA GLY A 664 9.63 -19.71 13.95
C GLY A 664 8.90 -19.65 15.29
N ASP A 665 7.76 -20.34 15.35
CA ASP A 665 6.83 -20.30 16.48
C ASP A 665 7.47 -20.79 17.78
N MET A 666 8.45 -21.71 17.70
CA MET A 666 9.16 -22.20 18.89
C MET A 666 9.96 -21.08 19.55
N LEU A 667 10.69 -20.26 18.79
CA LEU A 667 11.48 -19.16 19.35
C LEU A 667 10.60 -17.98 19.80
N MET A 668 9.47 -17.75 19.13
CA MET A 668 8.44 -16.83 19.61
C MET A 668 7.91 -17.26 20.99
N ARG A 669 7.58 -18.56 21.15
CA ARG A 669 7.18 -19.14 22.46
C ARG A 669 8.29 -19.00 23.50
N TRP A 670 9.53 -19.33 23.14
CA TRP A 670 10.70 -19.25 24.03
C TRP A 670 10.90 -17.85 24.60
N THR A 671 10.65 -16.83 23.77
CA THR A 671 10.84 -15.42 24.12
C THR A 671 9.55 -14.75 24.63
N ASN A 672 8.53 -15.54 24.96
CA ASN A 672 7.27 -15.05 25.54
C ASN A 672 6.53 -14.05 24.62
N ASP A 673 6.59 -14.27 23.30
CA ASP A 673 6.11 -13.39 22.22
C ASP A 673 6.90 -12.09 22.05
N GLU A 674 8.14 -12.04 22.55
CA GLU A 674 9.01 -10.90 22.29
C GLU A 674 9.51 -10.87 20.84
N LEU A 675 10.02 -11.98 20.34
CA LEU A 675 10.35 -12.15 18.92
C LEU A 675 9.14 -12.76 18.21
N ARG A 676 8.80 -12.27 17.01
CA ARG A 676 7.56 -12.66 16.32
C ARG A 676 7.80 -13.71 15.26
N SER A 677 7.00 -14.77 15.26
CA SER A 677 6.87 -15.67 14.11
C SER A 677 5.78 -15.16 13.19
N THR A 678 6.17 -14.78 11.98
CA THR A 678 5.31 -14.04 11.05
C THR A 678 4.76 -14.96 9.96
N ILE A 679 3.45 -14.89 9.74
CA ILE A 679 2.79 -15.64 8.68
C ILE A 679 3.34 -15.19 7.33
N HIS A 680 3.59 -16.13 6.42
CA HIS A 680 4.10 -15.87 5.09
C HIS A 680 3.57 -16.89 4.10
N ARG A 681 3.66 -16.57 2.80
CA ARG A 681 3.17 -17.43 1.71
C ARG A 681 4.05 -17.28 0.48
N VAL A 682 3.85 -18.17 -0.49
CA VAL A 682 4.49 -18.05 -1.81
C VAL A 682 3.41 -17.93 -2.89
N ARG A 683 3.45 -16.85 -3.66
CA ARG A 683 2.69 -16.66 -4.91
C ARG A 683 3.64 -16.36 -6.05
N THR A 684 3.43 -16.87 -7.26
CA THR A 684 4.32 -16.56 -8.38
C THR A 684 4.11 -15.11 -8.88
N PRO A 685 5.16 -14.40 -9.34
CA PRO A 685 5.10 -12.97 -9.69
C PRO A 685 4.31 -12.67 -10.98
N ALA A 686 3.98 -11.38 -11.18
CA ALA A 686 3.20 -10.85 -12.30
C ALA A 686 3.85 -10.99 -13.69
N GLU A 687 5.17 -11.21 -13.76
CA GLU A 687 5.88 -11.48 -15.01
C GLU A 687 5.59 -12.90 -15.51
N VAL A 688 4.61 -12.99 -16.40
CA VAL A 688 4.22 -14.24 -17.07
C VAL A 688 4.68 -14.21 -18.52
N HIS A 689 5.28 -15.32 -18.97
CA HIS A 689 5.67 -15.48 -20.37
C HIS A 689 4.49 -16.09 -21.14
N VAL A 690 4.33 -15.70 -22.40
CA VAL A 690 3.34 -16.33 -23.29
C VAL A 690 4.01 -17.51 -23.98
N ASP A 691 3.48 -18.71 -23.78
CA ASP A 691 3.94 -19.89 -24.50
C ASP A 691 3.68 -19.73 -26.01
N PRO A 692 4.71 -19.77 -26.87
CA PRO A 692 4.57 -19.46 -28.28
C PRO A 692 3.81 -20.53 -29.09
N GLY A 693 3.59 -21.73 -28.54
CA GLY A 693 2.85 -22.80 -29.21
C GLY A 693 1.34 -22.79 -28.88
N THR A 694 1.00 -22.40 -27.66
CA THR A 694 -0.37 -22.48 -27.13
C THR A 694 -1.02 -21.10 -26.89
N GLY A 695 -0.22 -20.04 -26.79
CA GLY A 695 -0.68 -18.69 -26.46
C GLY A 695 -1.04 -18.49 -24.97
N VAL A 696 -0.80 -19.48 -24.12
CA VAL A 696 -1.15 -19.44 -22.70
C VAL A 696 -0.10 -18.65 -21.91
N ARG A 697 -0.57 -17.82 -20.95
CA ARG A 697 0.29 -17.13 -19.98
C ARG A 697 0.79 -18.12 -18.94
N MET A 698 2.11 -18.25 -18.81
CA MET A 698 2.78 -19.23 -17.95
C MET A 698 3.62 -18.53 -16.88
N THR A 699 3.56 -19.05 -15.66
CA THR A 699 4.41 -18.60 -14.55
C THR A 699 5.89 -18.94 -14.83
N ARG A 700 6.82 -18.16 -14.26
CA ARG A 700 8.26 -18.47 -14.33
C ARG A 700 8.59 -19.63 -13.40
N ARG A 701 9.52 -20.49 -13.84
CA ARG A 701 10.08 -21.56 -13.00
C ARG A 701 10.82 -20.93 -11.82
N ARG A 702 10.51 -21.33 -10.58
CA ARG A 702 11.11 -20.80 -9.34
C ARG A 702 11.80 -21.90 -8.52
N TYR A 703 12.90 -21.54 -7.87
CA TYR A 703 13.60 -22.38 -6.89
C TYR A 703 13.80 -21.64 -5.56
N SER A 704 13.68 -22.36 -4.46
CA SER A 704 14.09 -21.86 -3.14
C SER A 704 14.61 -23.00 -2.27
N MET A 705 15.41 -22.69 -1.26
CA MET A 705 15.94 -23.67 -0.33
C MET A 705 15.79 -23.17 1.12
N PRO A 706 14.67 -23.43 1.82
CA PRO A 706 14.60 -23.16 3.25
C PRO A 706 15.43 -24.18 4.05
N PHE A 707 16.22 -23.68 5.00
CA PHE A 707 16.91 -24.44 6.04
C PHE A 707 16.24 -24.14 7.38
N PHE A 708 15.42 -25.07 7.86
CA PHE A 708 14.68 -24.96 9.11
C PHE A 708 15.59 -25.32 10.28
N ILE A 709 15.81 -24.37 11.17
CA ILE A 709 16.60 -24.54 12.39
C ILE A 709 15.69 -25.02 13.51
N CYS A 710 16.02 -26.15 14.11
CA CYS A 710 15.21 -26.81 15.13
C CYS A 710 16.06 -27.11 16.37
N ALA A 711 15.45 -26.96 17.55
CA ALA A 711 16.07 -27.39 18.79
C ALA A 711 16.07 -28.92 18.89
N ASP A 712 17.06 -29.47 19.59
CA ASP A 712 17.17 -30.91 19.85
C ASP A 712 15.87 -31.42 20.51
N PRO A 713 15.33 -32.59 20.12
CA PRO A 713 14.01 -33.06 20.54
C PRO A 713 13.75 -33.03 22.06
N SER A 714 14.78 -33.35 22.85
CA SER A 714 14.73 -33.37 24.32
C SER A 714 14.79 -31.99 25.00
N THR A 715 15.05 -30.93 24.25
CA THR A 715 15.17 -29.57 24.79
C THR A 715 13.85 -29.10 25.36
N VAL A 716 13.88 -28.61 26.62
CA VAL A 716 12.71 -28.00 27.26
C VAL A 716 12.62 -26.53 26.85
N VAL A 717 11.54 -26.19 26.14
CA VAL A 717 11.18 -24.83 25.73
C VAL A 717 10.40 -24.16 26.87
N ASP A 718 11.14 -23.53 27.79
CA ASP A 718 10.62 -22.67 28.85
C ASP A 718 11.05 -21.22 28.63
N CYS A 719 10.19 -20.27 29.04
CA CYS A 719 10.38 -18.84 28.83
C CYS A 719 11.77 -18.35 29.28
N VAL A 720 12.47 -17.69 28.35
CA VAL A 720 13.81 -17.12 28.53
C VAL A 720 13.82 -16.16 29.73
N PRO A 721 14.85 -16.20 30.61
CA PRO A 721 14.88 -15.42 31.86
C PRO A 721 14.68 -13.91 31.72
N THR A 722 15.11 -13.32 30.61
CA THR A 722 14.97 -11.87 30.34
C THR A 722 13.60 -11.49 29.77
N CYS A 723 12.80 -12.46 29.33
CA CYS A 723 11.47 -12.27 28.75
C CYS A 723 10.31 -12.38 29.77
N HIS A 724 10.61 -12.57 31.06
CA HIS A 724 9.63 -12.60 32.15
C HIS A 724 10.19 -12.01 33.45
N GLY A 725 9.32 -11.61 34.37
CA GLY A 725 9.73 -10.97 35.62
C GLY A 725 8.55 -10.46 36.43
N ARG A 726 8.81 -9.57 37.39
CA ARG A 726 7.78 -9.02 38.29
C ARG A 726 6.60 -8.38 37.56
N ASP A 727 6.87 -7.76 36.41
CA ASP A 727 5.89 -6.99 35.63
C ASP A 727 5.43 -7.72 34.34
N ARG A 728 5.92 -8.96 34.09
CA ARG A 728 5.55 -9.79 32.92
C ARG A 728 5.58 -11.28 33.28
N SER A 729 4.41 -11.92 33.36
CA SER A 729 4.31 -13.36 33.62
C SER A 729 4.70 -14.21 32.40
N LYS A 730 5.06 -15.47 32.64
CA LYS A 730 5.19 -16.47 31.56
C LYS A 730 3.81 -16.71 30.94
N ARG A 731 3.69 -16.63 29.61
CA ARG A 731 2.45 -16.90 28.87
C ARG A 731 2.22 -18.39 28.61
N TYR A 732 3.30 -19.16 28.63
CA TYR A 732 3.31 -20.56 28.21
C TYR A 732 3.92 -21.45 29.28
N GLU A 733 3.33 -22.62 29.47
CA GLU A 733 3.93 -23.69 30.26
C GLU A 733 5.12 -24.31 29.51
N PRO A 734 6.14 -24.84 30.22
CA PRO A 734 7.24 -25.58 29.61
C PRO A 734 6.74 -26.76 28.77
N VAL A 735 7.39 -27.01 27.63
CA VAL A 735 7.12 -28.15 26.73
C VAL A 735 8.43 -28.60 26.08
N THR A 736 8.60 -29.88 25.77
CA THR A 736 9.79 -30.29 24.99
C THR A 736 9.65 -29.90 23.52
N ALA A 737 10.78 -29.76 22.80
CA ALA A 737 10.75 -29.50 21.37
C ALA A 737 9.99 -30.60 20.61
N GLU A 738 10.22 -31.87 20.94
CA GLU A 738 9.50 -33.03 20.37
C GLU A 738 7.98 -32.97 20.60
N GLU A 739 7.56 -32.66 21.83
CA GLU A 739 6.15 -32.51 22.17
C GLU A 739 5.51 -31.37 21.39
N TYR A 740 6.18 -30.22 21.30
CA TYR A 740 5.70 -29.06 20.55
C TYR A 740 5.54 -29.36 19.06
N PHE A 741 6.55 -29.96 18.43
CA PHE A 741 6.49 -30.39 17.03
C PHE A 741 5.36 -31.40 16.80
N THR A 742 5.22 -32.40 17.68
CA THR A 742 4.16 -33.41 17.60
C THR A 742 2.77 -32.77 17.71
N MET A 743 2.58 -31.82 18.63
CA MET A 743 1.33 -31.07 18.78
C MET A 743 0.98 -30.30 17.50
N ARG A 744 1.97 -29.65 16.87
CA ARG A 744 1.77 -28.87 15.64
C ARG A 744 1.50 -29.75 14.44
N MET A 745 2.20 -30.88 14.31
CA MET A 745 2.00 -31.84 13.20
C MET A 745 0.65 -32.55 13.27
N ASN A 746 0.19 -32.96 14.46
CA ASN A 746 -1.14 -33.56 14.65
C ASN A 746 -2.30 -32.58 14.39
N ALA A 747 -2.03 -31.27 14.41
CA ALA A 747 -3.00 -30.25 14.01
C ALA A 747 -3.09 -30.07 12.48
N LEU A 748 -2.17 -30.65 11.71
CA LEU A 748 -1.97 -30.40 10.26
C LEU A 748 -2.21 -31.62 9.37
N TYR A 749 -2.01 -32.82 9.93
CA TYR A 749 -2.19 -34.12 9.29
C TYR A 749 -3.26 -34.93 10.02
#